data_AF-A0A918PSZ8-F1
#
_entry.id   AF-A0A918PSZ8-F1
#
_cell.length_a   1.000
_cell.length_b   1.000
_cell.length_c   1.000
_cell.angle_alpha   90.00
_cell.angle_beta   90.00
_cell.angle_gamma   90.00
#
_symmetry.space_group_name_H-M   'P 1'
#
loop_
_entity.id
_entity.type
_entity.pdbx_description
1 polymer ?
#
loop_
_entity_poly.entity_id
_entity_poly.type
_entity_poly.pdbx_seq_one_letter_code
_entity_poly.pdbx_strand_id
1 'polypeptide(L)'
;MSLSAQAQIALRPYELAGVPASGAHEPIKSEVVALFTLIDSVLSAIGLSGGVGVIKAARSDLNADLAHAAGTLALVYADPLPSNNDFYLKNGTSGTGSWTKLNLLITPALAAQIAEILEAYESIDVDLAAAAAAATAAQASAVAAEASADDAQAAALIASGYANAAGLTKVFDTYALANAGLAGIAADAYIQVLIDETHSGMSTVYQKSGGVLVYKTSLYGLTQSVTSGDTTRAVSSDGVFLMRAALLALLAASSGTSLIGHTYGGTGAINYALQTLVRDQGVNVKAYGALGNDAANDMPKIDDALAVALNTGAPLLFPAGTYKMDCMGTSKFWDVTRINRGANRAIKIIGAGVGQSDLHFVNAPASGALTIRHATEHWLDLFIQDLTIAGVVNGPLLTLGGNLYVDFINMLNLTNVSIENSANHDDNEGLRLNGIAGGAIINSRSVAYANGLGDNKGTGVRSRNAQFIEWVGGSMGNAHRGIDFTDGFSTGWTVSSCTLENTDISVSHRSSSAGGHVFQQCQFTEVVEYAVSSEGMLNDKILAINNPNFAAAPSSPGAVLLDPVNYVGVRIQDRAGLTTPTLPASGVSLFNNKGRRVEVTFWGGTVSAYSVNGFNYTVINGNPITVVLLPSDAFAITYSAAPTMHWRNIG
;
A
#
# COMPACT_ATOMS: atom_id res chain seq x y z
N MET A 1 -52.40 3.66 -6.84
CA MET A 1 -52.38 4.67 -7.93
C MET A 1 -51.35 4.18 -8.94
N SER A 2 -51.61 4.23 -10.25
CA SER A 2 -50.61 3.78 -11.24
C SER A 2 -49.44 4.75 -11.27
N LEU A 3 -48.24 4.28 -11.63
CA LEU A 3 -47.05 5.14 -11.78
C LEU A 3 -47.33 6.31 -12.75
N SER A 4 -48.16 6.08 -13.77
CA SER A 4 -48.63 7.10 -14.71
C SER A 4 -49.49 8.20 -14.06
N ALA A 5 -50.38 7.84 -13.14
CA ALA A 5 -51.22 8.80 -12.44
C ALA A 5 -50.40 9.62 -11.42
N GLN A 6 -49.42 9.00 -10.76
CA GLN A 6 -48.49 9.71 -9.86
C GLN A 6 -47.52 10.63 -10.62
N ALA A 7 -47.05 10.22 -11.81
CA ALA A 7 -46.24 11.08 -12.67
C ALA A 7 -47.02 12.28 -13.20
N GLN A 8 -48.31 12.12 -13.53
CA GLN A 8 -49.17 13.24 -13.94
C GLN A 8 -49.36 14.26 -12.81
N ILE A 9 -49.57 13.79 -11.58
CA ILE A 9 -49.67 14.66 -10.40
C ILE A 9 -48.34 15.41 -10.18
N ALA A 10 -47.21 14.69 -10.18
CA ALA A 10 -45.92 15.29 -9.85
C ALA A 10 -45.37 16.25 -10.93
N LEU A 11 -45.58 15.95 -12.21
CA LEU A 11 -44.95 16.69 -13.32
C LEU A 11 -45.87 17.71 -13.97
N ARG A 12 -47.19 17.54 -13.86
CA ARG A 12 -48.19 18.41 -14.51
C ARG A 12 -49.41 18.67 -13.60
N PRO A 13 -49.23 19.05 -12.31
CA PRO A 13 -50.34 19.16 -11.36
C PRO A 13 -51.40 20.19 -11.77
N TYR A 14 -51.00 21.21 -12.52
CA TYR A 14 -51.84 22.33 -12.90
C TYR A 14 -52.17 22.39 -14.39
N GLU A 15 -51.58 21.53 -15.23
CA GLU A 15 -51.84 21.56 -16.68
C GLU A 15 -53.08 20.73 -17.01
N LEU A 16 -54.22 21.40 -17.13
CA LEU A 16 -55.48 20.77 -17.53
C LEU A 16 -55.54 20.65 -19.05
N ALA A 17 -55.66 19.42 -19.54
CA ALA A 17 -55.76 19.15 -20.98
C ALA A 17 -56.93 19.94 -21.60
N GLY A 18 -56.62 20.79 -22.58
CA GLY A 18 -57.62 21.59 -23.31
C GLY A 18 -57.99 22.93 -22.68
N VAL A 19 -57.32 23.36 -21.60
CA VAL A 19 -57.53 24.68 -20.97
C VAL A 19 -56.32 25.58 -21.27
N PRO A 20 -56.40 26.50 -22.25
CA PRO A 20 -55.25 27.32 -22.67
C PRO A 20 -54.64 28.20 -21.57
N ALA A 21 -55.43 28.50 -20.52
CA ALA A 21 -55.00 29.33 -19.40
C ALA A 21 -54.15 28.58 -18.35
N SER A 22 -54.04 27.24 -18.43
CA SER A 22 -53.30 26.43 -17.45
C SER A 22 -51.81 26.31 -17.77
N GLY A 23 -51.14 27.45 -17.97
CA GLY A 23 -49.79 27.55 -18.55
C GLY A 23 -48.70 26.75 -17.82
N ALA A 24 -47.47 26.79 -18.35
CA ALA A 24 -46.34 26.03 -17.82
C ALA A 24 -46.08 26.39 -16.35
N HIS A 25 -46.16 25.39 -15.47
CA HIS A 25 -45.87 25.51 -14.04
C HIS A 25 -44.66 24.68 -13.66
N GLU A 26 -43.86 25.17 -12.72
CA GLU A 26 -42.76 24.39 -12.16
C GLU A 26 -43.31 23.17 -11.39
N PRO A 27 -42.74 21.96 -11.58
CA PRO A 27 -43.13 20.77 -10.84
C PRO A 27 -42.99 20.95 -9.32
N ILE A 28 -43.91 20.37 -8.54
CA ILE A 28 -43.84 20.42 -7.08
C ILE A 28 -42.70 19.50 -6.61
N LYS A 29 -41.62 20.10 -6.10
CA LYS A 29 -40.38 19.39 -5.74
C LYS A 29 -40.61 18.18 -4.81
N SER A 30 -41.53 18.28 -3.85
CA SER A 30 -41.84 17.17 -2.92
C SER A 30 -42.51 15.98 -3.61
N GLU A 31 -43.34 16.21 -4.63
CA GLU A 31 -44.02 15.14 -5.38
C GLU A 31 -43.07 14.48 -6.36
N VAL A 32 -42.15 15.24 -6.94
CA VAL A 32 -41.05 14.70 -7.75
C VAL A 32 -40.17 13.78 -6.90
N VAL A 33 -39.78 14.21 -5.69
CA VAL A 33 -39.02 13.35 -4.76
C VAL A 33 -39.80 12.09 -4.38
N ALA A 34 -41.10 12.19 -4.12
CA ALA A 34 -41.95 11.04 -3.82
C ALA A 34 -42.06 10.06 -5.02
N LEU A 35 -42.14 10.59 -6.24
CA LEU A 35 -42.15 9.78 -7.46
C LEU A 35 -40.82 9.03 -7.63
N PHE A 36 -39.67 9.69 -7.45
CA PHE A 36 -38.37 9.02 -7.54
C PHE A 36 -38.16 8.00 -6.42
N THR A 37 -38.60 8.30 -5.20
CA THR A 37 -38.57 7.34 -4.08
C THR A 37 -39.42 6.10 -4.39
N LEU A 38 -40.57 6.27 -5.04
CA LEU A 38 -41.41 5.16 -5.49
C LEU A 38 -40.74 4.36 -6.61
N ILE A 39 -40.09 5.02 -7.56
CA ILE A 39 -39.31 4.37 -8.63
C ILE A 39 -38.17 3.55 -8.03
N ASP A 40 -37.40 4.12 -7.10
CA ASP A 40 -36.30 3.43 -6.42
C ASP A 40 -36.80 2.24 -5.59
N SER A 41 -37.95 2.38 -4.93
CA SER A 41 -38.61 1.29 -4.20
C SER A 41 -39.07 0.17 -5.14
N VAL A 42 -39.61 0.51 -6.32
CA VAL A 42 -40.00 -0.48 -7.34
C VAL A 42 -38.76 -1.15 -7.93
N LEU A 43 -37.71 -0.41 -8.28
CA LEU A 43 -36.44 -0.96 -8.77
C LEU A 43 -35.77 -1.87 -7.73
N SER A 44 -35.82 -1.48 -6.46
CA SER A 44 -35.32 -2.28 -5.34
C SER A 44 -36.18 -3.54 -5.10
N ALA A 45 -37.51 -3.43 -5.23
CA ALA A 45 -38.43 -4.56 -5.05
C ALA A 45 -38.40 -5.56 -6.20
N ILE A 46 -38.01 -5.14 -7.41
CA ILE A 46 -37.73 -6.02 -8.56
C ILE A 46 -36.46 -6.86 -8.31
N GLY A 47 -35.67 -6.56 -7.27
CA GLY A 47 -34.56 -7.41 -6.84
C GLY A 47 -33.39 -7.45 -7.82
N LEU A 48 -33.19 -6.37 -8.60
CA LEU A 48 -32.12 -6.26 -9.58
C LEU A 48 -30.70 -6.27 -8.96
N SER A 49 -30.57 -6.23 -7.63
CA SER A 49 -29.29 -6.33 -6.93
C SER A 49 -28.62 -7.70 -7.06
N GLY A 50 -29.34 -8.74 -7.50
CA GLY A 50 -28.79 -10.08 -7.78
C GLY A 50 -28.34 -10.33 -9.22
N GLY A 51 -28.52 -9.35 -10.13
CA GLY A 51 -28.36 -9.55 -11.57
C GLY A 51 -29.42 -10.48 -12.17
N VAL A 52 -29.54 -10.46 -13.50
CA VAL A 52 -30.37 -11.45 -14.22
C VAL A 52 -29.59 -12.76 -14.23
N GLY A 53 -29.99 -13.72 -13.39
CA GLY A 53 -29.27 -14.98 -13.22
C GLY A 53 -29.42 -15.96 -14.38
N VAL A 54 -30.44 -15.77 -15.22
CA VAL A 54 -30.75 -16.66 -16.35
C VAL A 54 -31.20 -15.84 -17.55
N ILE A 55 -30.52 -15.99 -18.69
CA ILE A 55 -30.89 -15.33 -19.94
C ILE A 55 -31.16 -16.42 -20.97
N LYS A 56 -32.31 -16.35 -21.65
CA LYS A 56 -32.71 -17.33 -22.68
C LYS A 56 -33.24 -16.61 -23.92
N ALA A 57 -32.97 -17.17 -25.09
CA ALA A 57 -33.50 -16.65 -26.34
C ALA A 57 -35.03 -16.80 -26.38
N ALA A 58 -35.56 -18.01 -26.17
CA ALA A 58 -36.99 -18.29 -26.20
C ALA A 58 -37.57 -18.69 -24.82
N ARG A 59 -38.87 -18.46 -24.64
CA ARG A 59 -39.61 -18.84 -23.43
C ARG A 59 -39.69 -20.36 -23.28
N SER A 60 -39.69 -21.11 -24.37
CA SER A 60 -39.61 -22.57 -24.34
C SER A 60 -38.35 -23.04 -23.63
N ASP A 61 -37.21 -22.40 -23.89
CA ASP A 61 -35.91 -22.76 -23.33
C ASP A 61 -35.85 -22.41 -21.85
N LEU A 62 -36.46 -21.28 -21.47
CA LEU A 62 -36.63 -20.91 -20.07
C LEU A 62 -37.52 -21.93 -19.33
N ASN A 63 -38.62 -22.36 -19.94
CA ASN A 63 -39.52 -23.36 -19.34
C ASN A 63 -38.88 -24.75 -19.22
N ALA A 64 -37.92 -25.09 -20.08
CA ALA A 64 -37.13 -26.32 -19.97
C ALA A 64 -36.08 -26.23 -18.83
N ASP A 65 -35.63 -25.02 -18.50
CA ASP A 65 -34.62 -24.76 -17.49
C ASP A 65 -35.23 -24.39 -16.13
N LEU A 66 -35.69 -25.41 -15.39
CA LEU A 66 -36.28 -25.24 -14.06
C LEU A 66 -35.28 -25.41 -12.91
N ALA A 67 -34.01 -25.67 -13.19
CA ALA A 67 -32.96 -26.00 -12.22
C ALA A 67 -32.42 -24.78 -11.43
N HIS A 68 -33.30 -23.81 -11.13
CA HIS A 68 -32.98 -22.54 -10.49
C HIS A 68 -33.74 -22.37 -9.17
N ALA A 69 -33.15 -21.67 -8.20
CA ALA A 69 -33.79 -21.40 -6.92
C ALA A 69 -35.07 -20.54 -7.11
N ALA A 70 -36.04 -20.71 -6.22
CA ALA A 70 -37.22 -19.84 -6.19
C ALA A 70 -36.80 -18.37 -6.01
N GLY A 71 -37.44 -17.46 -6.73
CA GLY A 71 -37.08 -16.03 -6.74
C GLY A 71 -35.94 -15.68 -7.71
N THR A 72 -35.36 -16.63 -8.43
CA THR A 72 -34.38 -16.33 -9.50
C THR A 72 -35.07 -15.51 -10.61
N LEU A 73 -34.43 -14.42 -11.02
CA LEU A 73 -34.89 -13.59 -12.13
C LEU A 73 -34.29 -14.10 -13.45
N ALA A 74 -35.12 -14.17 -14.48
CA ALA A 74 -34.72 -14.53 -15.83
C ALA A 74 -35.17 -13.50 -16.86
N LEU A 75 -34.48 -13.47 -17.99
CA LEU A 75 -34.78 -12.63 -19.16
C LEU A 75 -35.00 -13.52 -20.38
N VAL A 76 -36.12 -13.31 -21.07
CA VAL A 76 -36.35 -13.81 -22.43
C VAL A 76 -36.27 -12.63 -23.39
N TYR A 77 -35.42 -12.71 -24.42
CA TYR A 77 -35.11 -11.55 -25.26
C TYR A 77 -35.31 -11.76 -26.77
N ALA A 78 -35.44 -13.00 -27.24
CA ALA A 78 -35.51 -13.32 -28.68
C ALA A 78 -36.59 -14.37 -29.02
N ASP A 79 -37.68 -14.42 -28.24
CA ASP A 79 -38.80 -15.31 -28.51
C ASP A 79 -39.52 -14.88 -29.80
N PRO A 80 -39.89 -15.82 -30.69
CA PRO A 80 -40.61 -15.50 -31.93
C PRO A 80 -41.93 -14.78 -31.70
N LEU A 81 -42.55 -14.94 -30.51
CA LEU A 81 -43.71 -14.17 -30.10
C LEU A 81 -43.24 -12.99 -29.23
N PRO A 82 -43.30 -11.73 -29.72
CA PRO A 82 -42.74 -10.59 -29.00
C PRO A 82 -43.33 -10.36 -27.60
N SER A 83 -44.57 -10.82 -27.36
CA SER A 83 -45.22 -10.73 -26.05
C SER A 83 -44.61 -11.66 -25.00
N ASN A 84 -43.72 -12.58 -25.37
CA ASN A 84 -42.95 -13.41 -24.46
C ASN A 84 -41.60 -12.79 -24.07
N ASN A 85 -41.12 -11.74 -24.77
CA ASN A 85 -39.85 -11.09 -24.43
C ASN A 85 -40.04 -10.18 -23.22
N ASP A 86 -39.58 -10.64 -22.05
CA ASP A 86 -39.80 -9.98 -20.78
C ASP A 86 -38.93 -10.59 -19.67
N PHE A 87 -39.06 -10.05 -18.48
CA PHE A 87 -38.55 -10.65 -17.26
C PHE A 87 -39.52 -11.68 -16.70
N TYR A 88 -38.93 -12.74 -16.14
CA TYR A 88 -39.64 -13.84 -15.52
C TYR A 88 -39.06 -14.11 -14.14
N LEU A 89 -39.92 -14.48 -13.19
CA LEU A 89 -39.53 -14.89 -11.86
C LEU A 89 -39.76 -16.38 -11.67
N LYS A 90 -38.75 -17.08 -11.15
CA LYS A 90 -38.84 -18.52 -10.85
C LYS A 90 -39.74 -18.77 -9.65
N ASN A 91 -40.79 -19.57 -9.85
CA ASN A 91 -41.64 -20.09 -8.78
C ASN A 91 -41.36 -21.58 -8.53
N GLY A 92 -41.37 -21.98 -7.27
CA GLY A 92 -41.07 -23.35 -6.84
C GLY A 92 -39.57 -23.63 -6.72
N THR A 93 -39.24 -24.72 -6.03
CA THR A 93 -37.85 -25.15 -5.77
C THR A 93 -37.13 -25.56 -7.06
N SER A 94 -35.79 -25.56 -7.03
CA SER A 94 -34.97 -25.99 -8.17
C SER A 94 -35.39 -27.37 -8.68
N GLY A 95 -35.50 -27.51 -10.00
CA GLY A 95 -35.93 -28.72 -10.70
C GLY A 95 -37.45 -28.90 -10.85
N THR A 96 -38.28 -28.05 -10.24
CA THR A 96 -39.76 -28.13 -10.31
C THR A 96 -40.38 -26.72 -10.43
N GLY A 97 -41.69 -26.60 -10.66
CA GLY A 97 -42.40 -25.30 -10.66
C GLY A 97 -42.51 -24.65 -12.03
N SER A 98 -42.59 -23.31 -12.08
CA SER A 98 -42.84 -22.56 -13.31
C SER A 98 -42.21 -21.17 -13.29
N TRP A 99 -42.17 -20.52 -14.45
CA TRP A 99 -41.73 -19.15 -14.61
C TRP A 99 -42.93 -18.21 -14.77
N THR A 100 -43.02 -17.18 -13.93
CA THR A 100 -44.08 -16.17 -14.02
C THR A 100 -43.56 -14.90 -14.64
N LYS A 101 -44.22 -14.47 -15.71
CA LYS A 101 -43.91 -13.25 -16.45
C LYS A 101 -44.23 -12.01 -15.59
N LEU A 102 -43.31 -11.05 -15.55
CA LEU A 102 -43.44 -9.83 -14.73
C LEU A 102 -44.09 -8.64 -15.46
N ASN A 103 -44.25 -8.71 -16.78
CA ASN A 103 -44.84 -7.64 -17.61
C ASN A 103 -44.10 -6.29 -17.46
N LEU A 104 -42.78 -6.32 -17.36
CA LEU A 104 -41.92 -5.15 -17.20
C LEU A 104 -41.59 -4.46 -18.54
N LEU A 105 -42.22 -4.92 -19.64
CA LEU A 105 -42.17 -4.34 -20.98
C LEU A 105 -40.75 -4.14 -21.51
N ILE A 106 -40.17 -5.22 -22.04
CA ILE A 106 -39.05 -5.10 -22.97
C ILE A 106 -39.65 -4.70 -24.32
N THR A 107 -39.34 -3.50 -24.79
CA THR A 107 -39.80 -3.07 -26.12
C THR A 107 -39.09 -3.92 -27.18
N PRO A 108 -39.71 -4.14 -28.37
CA PRO A 108 -39.03 -4.83 -29.47
C PRO A 108 -37.68 -4.21 -29.84
N ALA A 109 -37.53 -2.89 -29.66
CA ALA A 109 -36.27 -2.18 -29.88
C ALA A 109 -35.19 -2.56 -28.86
N LEU A 110 -35.54 -2.66 -27.56
CA LEU A 110 -34.60 -3.09 -26.52
C LEU A 110 -34.23 -4.57 -26.69
N ALA A 111 -35.18 -5.42 -27.08
CA ALA A 111 -34.91 -6.82 -27.40
C ALA A 111 -33.90 -6.99 -28.54
N ALA A 112 -34.02 -6.20 -29.60
CA ALA A 112 -33.06 -6.20 -30.72
C ALA A 112 -31.67 -5.73 -30.29
N GLN A 113 -31.57 -4.67 -29.49
CA GLN A 113 -30.29 -4.17 -28.96
C GLN A 113 -29.59 -5.21 -28.07
N ILE A 114 -30.34 -5.94 -27.24
CA ILE A 114 -29.78 -7.01 -26.41
C ILE A 114 -29.24 -8.15 -27.29
N ALA A 115 -29.92 -8.50 -28.37
CA ALA A 115 -29.44 -9.51 -29.32
C ALA A 115 -28.14 -9.07 -30.01
N GLU A 116 -28.05 -7.82 -30.48
CA GLU A 116 -26.83 -7.26 -31.09
C GLU A 116 -25.63 -7.28 -30.11
N ILE A 117 -25.86 -6.93 -28.84
CA ILE A 117 -24.81 -6.94 -27.81
C ILE A 117 -24.34 -8.37 -27.52
N LEU A 118 -25.24 -9.35 -27.48
CA LEU A 118 -24.88 -10.75 -27.23
C LEU A 118 -24.10 -11.35 -28.41
N GLU A 119 -24.50 -11.06 -29.65
CA GLU A 119 -23.73 -11.46 -30.84
C GLU A 119 -22.32 -10.85 -30.85
N ALA A 120 -22.20 -9.56 -30.48
CA ALA A 120 -20.92 -8.90 -30.31
C ALA A 120 -20.05 -9.57 -29.23
N TYR A 121 -20.65 -9.95 -28.09
CA TYR A 121 -19.94 -10.63 -27.01
C TYR A 121 -19.41 -12.01 -27.44
N GLU A 122 -20.21 -12.81 -28.14
CA GLU A 122 -19.76 -14.12 -28.66
C GLU A 122 -18.59 -13.96 -29.65
N SER A 123 -18.59 -12.92 -30.50
CA SER A 123 -17.46 -12.65 -31.40
C SER A 123 -16.16 -12.30 -30.67
N ILE A 124 -16.23 -11.59 -29.53
CA ILE A 124 -15.05 -11.24 -28.73
C ILE A 124 -14.39 -12.50 -28.18
N ASP A 125 -15.18 -13.49 -27.75
CA ASP A 125 -14.65 -14.73 -27.16
C ASP A 125 -13.95 -15.59 -28.22
N VAL A 126 -14.48 -15.61 -29.46
CA VAL A 126 -13.83 -16.27 -30.61
C VAL A 126 -12.50 -15.59 -30.98
N ASP A 127 -12.47 -14.26 -31.00
CA ASP A 127 -11.24 -13.50 -31.29
C ASP A 127 -10.18 -13.70 -30.20
N LEU A 128 -10.60 -13.78 -28.93
CA LEU A 128 -9.69 -14.05 -27.81
C LEU A 128 -9.11 -15.47 -27.89
N ALA A 129 -9.92 -16.47 -28.25
CA ALA A 129 -9.46 -17.83 -28.48
C ALA A 129 -8.48 -17.92 -29.67
N ALA A 130 -8.75 -17.20 -30.76
CA ALA A 130 -7.85 -17.11 -31.90
C ALA A 130 -6.51 -16.44 -31.55
N ALA A 131 -6.54 -15.37 -30.76
CA ALA A 131 -5.34 -14.70 -30.26
C ALA A 131 -4.51 -15.61 -29.35
N ALA A 132 -5.15 -16.37 -28.46
CA ALA A 132 -4.47 -17.35 -27.60
C ALA A 132 -3.80 -18.48 -28.41
N ALA A 133 -4.46 -18.97 -29.46
CA ALA A 133 -3.89 -19.96 -30.37
C ALA A 133 -2.67 -19.40 -31.13
N ALA A 134 -2.76 -18.16 -31.62
CA ALA A 134 -1.64 -17.48 -32.29
C ALA A 134 -0.44 -17.27 -31.35
N ALA A 135 -0.67 -16.86 -30.10
CA ALA A 135 0.38 -16.72 -29.09
C ALA A 135 1.08 -18.05 -28.80
N THR A 136 0.31 -19.14 -28.70
CA THR A 136 0.85 -20.50 -28.49
C THR A 136 1.73 -20.94 -29.66
N ALA A 137 1.29 -20.68 -30.91
CA ALA A 137 2.07 -21.00 -32.11
C ALA A 137 3.36 -20.17 -32.22
N ALA A 138 3.32 -18.90 -31.82
CA ALA A 138 4.50 -18.04 -31.75
C ALA A 138 5.52 -18.54 -30.73
N GLN A 139 5.06 -18.98 -29.55
CA GLN A 139 5.92 -19.58 -28.53
C GLN A 139 6.58 -20.88 -29.01
N ALA A 140 5.82 -21.77 -29.66
CA ALA A 140 6.38 -23.00 -30.23
C ALA A 140 7.45 -22.71 -31.30
N SER A 141 7.24 -21.69 -32.12
CA SER A 141 8.21 -21.25 -33.13
C SER A 141 9.49 -20.68 -32.51
N ALA A 142 9.38 -19.93 -31.40
CA ALA A 142 10.53 -19.39 -30.67
C ALA A 142 11.38 -20.51 -30.06
N VAL A 143 10.75 -21.52 -29.44
CA VAL A 143 11.46 -22.69 -28.87
C VAL A 143 12.19 -23.48 -29.96
N ALA A 144 11.57 -23.67 -31.13
CA ALA A 144 12.23 -24.34 -32.26
C ALA A 144 13.43 -23.55 -32.81
N ALA A 145 13.35 -22.22 -32.84
CA ALA A 145 14.44 -21.35 -33.24
C ALA A 145 15.62 -21.39 -32.25
N GLU A 146 15.32 -21.42 -30.94
CA GLU A 146 16.32 -21.57 -29.88
C GLU A 146 17.05 -22.92 -29.99
N ALA A 147 16.31 -24.03 -30.14
CA ALA A 147 16.91 -25.35 -30.34
C ALA A 147 17.82 -25.40 -31.58
N SER A 148 17.41 -24.73 -32.68
CA SER A 148 18.23 -24.65 -33.90
C SER A 148 19.52 -23.82 -33.70
N ALA A 149 19.47 -22.79 -32.83
CA ALA A 149 20.63 -21.98 -32.50
C ALA A 149 21.63 -22.75 -31.63
N ASP A 150 21.13 -23.53 -30.66
CA ASP A 150 21.96 -24.40 -29.81
C ASP A 150 22.66 -25.49 -30.63
N ASP A 151 21.93 -26.14 -31.55
CA ASP A 151 22.51 -27.11 -32.48
C ASP A 151 23.62 -26.49 -33.35
N ALA A 152 23.42 -25.25 -33.81
CA ALA A 152 24.42 -24.51 -34.59
C ALA A 152 25.67 -24.17 -33.75
N GLN A 153 25.50 -23.77 -32.48
CA GLN A 153 26.63 -23.52 -31.57
C GLN A 153 27.39 -24.80 -31.24
N ALA A 154 26.69 -25.90 -30.98
CA ALA A 154 27.30 -27.21 -30.75
C ALA A 154 28.12 -27.64 -31.97
N ALA A 155 27.58 -27.50 -33.19
CA ALA A 155 28.30 -27.77 -34.42
C ALA A 155 29.54 -26.89 -34.59
N ALA A 156 29.45 -25.59 -34.25
CA ALA A 156 30.58 -24.66 -34.30
C ALA A 156 31.68 -25.01 -33.29
N LEU A 157 31.32 -25.41 -32.05
CA LEU A 157 32.28 -25.87 -31.05
C LEU A 157 32.98 -27.16 -31.48
N ILE A 158 32.23 -28.10 -32.07
CA ILE A 158 32.78 -29.33 -32.63
C ILE A 158 33.76 -29.00 -33.78
N ALA A 159 33.38 -28.12 -34.71
CA ALA A 159 34.24 -27.68 -35.81
C ALA A 159 35.52 -26.97 -35.31
N SER A 160 35.41 -26.14 -34.27
CA SER A 160 36.55 -25.50 -33.60
C SER A 160 37.46 -26.54 -32.91
N GLY A 161 36.87 -27.54 -32.25
CA GLY A 161 37.59 -28.68 -31.68
C GLY A 161 38.38 -29.45 -32.75
N TYR A 162 37.78 -29.70 -33.91
CA TYR A 162 38.46 -30.33 -35.05
C TYR A 162 39.53 -29.44 -35.68
N ALA A 163 39.31 -28.12 -35.78
CA ALA A 163 40.33 -27.19 -36.27
C ALA A 163 41.55 -27.12 -35.34
N ASN A 164 41.33 -27.18 -34.02
CA ASN A 164 42.42 -27.33 -33.04
C ASN A 164 43.08 -28.71 -33.11
N ALA A 165 42.32 -29.75 -33.48
CA ALA A 165 42.84 -31.08 -33.80
C ALA A 165 43.49 -31.18 -35.19
N ALA A 166 43.48 -30.14 -36.04
CA ALA A 166 44.18 -30.15 -37.33
C ALA A 166 45.72 -30.21 -37.18
N GLY A 167 46.24 -30.20 -35.94
CA GLY A 167 47.60 -30.60 -35.59
C GLY A 167 47.81 -32.11 -35.37
N LEU A 168 46.82 -32.96 -35.67
CA LEU A 168 46.96 -34.42 -35.66
C LEU A 168 47.93 -34.86 -36.76
N THR A 169 49.15 -35.19 -36.36
CA THR A 169 50.22 -35.57 -37.28
C THR A 169 50.10 -37.00 -37.79
N LYS A 170 49.46 -37.90 -37.02
CA LYS A 170 49.24 -39.32 -37.35
C LYS A 170 47.99 -39.86 -36.68
N VAL A 171 47.38 -40.87 -37.30
CA VAL A 171 46.28 -41.67 -36.74
C VAL A 171 46.75 -43.12 -36.66
N PHE A 172 46.47 -43.78 -35.55
CA PHE A 172 46.77 -45.19 -35.30
C PHE A 172 45.49 -45.95 -34.96
N ASP A 173 45.41 -47.22 -35.33
CA ASP A 173 44.23 -48.03 -35.03
C ASP A 173 44.12 -48.36 -33.54
N THR A 174 45.26 -48.63 -32.87
CA THR A 174 45.32 -49.01 -31.45
C THR A 174 46.43 -48.28 -30.69
N TYR A 175 46.33 -48.23 -29.36
CA TYR A 175 47.33 -47.57 -28.52
C TYR A 175 48.67 -48.32 -28.58
N ALA A 176 48.64 -49.65 -28.63
CA ALA A 176 49.84 -50.47 -28.82
C ALA A 176 50.59 -50.11 -30.11
N LEU A 177 49.87 -49.87 -31.22
CA LEU A 177 50.48 -49.44 -32.48
C LEU A 177 51.05 -48.02 -32.38
N ALA A 178 50.34 -47.11 -31.72
CA ALA A 178 50.83 -45.75 -31.46
C ALA A 178 52.11 -45.75 -30.61
N ASN A 179 52.14 -46.58 -29.55
CA ASN A 179 53.27 -46.70 -28.64
C ASN A 179 54.47 -47.41 -29.32
N ALA A 180 54.24 -48.40 -30.17
CA ALA A 180 55.29 -49.02 -30.98
C ALA A 180 55.87 -48.04 -32.01
N GLY A 181 55.03 -47.17 -32.58
CA GLY A 181 55.42 -46.14 -33.55
C GLY A 181 56.03 -44.87 -32.93
N LEU A 182 56.20 -44.83 -31.60
CA LEU A 182 56.51 -43.61 -30.85
C LEU A 182 57.80 -42.91 -31.28
N ALA A 183 58.82 -43.67 -31.71
CA ALA A 183 60.07 -43.12 -32.22
C ALA A 183 59.86 -42.23 -33.47
N GLY A 184 58.85 -42.53 -34.30
CA GLY A 184 58.54 -41.83 -35.54
C GLY A 184 57.52 -40.68 -35.42
N ILE A 185 57.13 -40.30 -34.20
CA ILE A 185 56.23 -39.17 -33.93
C ILE A 185 57.10 -37.98 -33.47
N ALA A 186 56.89 -36.77 -34.00
CA ALA A 186 57.65 -35.59 -33.57
C ALA A 186 57.33 -35.21 -32.11
N ALA A 187 58.27 -34.58 -31.41
CA ALA A 187 58.01 -34.05 -30.07
C ALA A 187 56.84 -33.05 -30.12
N ASP A 188 55.99 -33.09 -29.10
CA ASP A 188 54.78 -32.27 -28.91
C ASP A 188 53.68 -32.44 -29.96
N ALA A 189 53.86 -33.36 -30.90
CA ALA A 189 52.85 -33.67 -31.91
C ALA A 189 51.65 -34.39 -31.31
N TYR A 190 50.46 -34.04 -31.79
CA TYR A 190 49.22 -34.72 -31.45
C TYR A 190 48.99 -35.89 -32.41
N ILE A 191 48.47 -36.99 -31.88
CA ILE A 191 48.10 -38.19 -32.63
C ILE A 191 46.77 -38.74 -32.12
N GLN A 192 46.01 -39.40 -32.99
CA GLN A 192 44.74 -40.01 -32.64
C GLN A 192 44.89 -41.53 -32.61
N VAL A 193 44.28 -42.17 -31.63
CA VAL A 193 44.13 -43.62 -31.54
C VAL A 193 42.64 -43.93 -31.73
N LEU A 194 42.28 -44.73 -32.74
CA LEU A 194 40.89 -44.98 -33.10
C LEU A 194 40.20 -45.96 -32.14
N ILE A 195 40.91 -46.99 -31.69
CA ILE A 195 40.44 -48.00 -30.76
C ILE A 195 41.48 -48.09 -29.65
N ASP A 196 41.33 -47.24 -28.64
CA ASP A 196 42.28 -47.21 -27.54
C ASP A 196 41.93 -48.26 -26.48
N GLU A 197 42.64 -49.38 -26.53
CA GLU A 197 42.50 -50.48 -25.57
C GLU A 197 42.85 -50.10 -24.13
N THR A 198 43.56 -48.98 -23.91
CA THR A 198 43.82 -48.43 -22.56
C THR A 198 42.67 -47.58 -22.03
N HIS A 199 41.73 -47.17 -22.90
CA HIS A 199 40.56 -46.36 -22.57
C HIS A 199 39.27 -47.00 -23.11
N SER A 200 39.08 -48.30 -22.82
CA SER A 200 37.84 -49.04 -23.11
C SER A 200 37.43 -49.06 -24.59
N GLY A 201 38.38 -48.96 -25.51
CA GLY A 201 38.14 -48.98 -26.95
C GLY A 201 37.60 -47.67 -27.53
N MET A 202 37.60 -46.58 -26.75
CA MET A 202 37.22 -45.26 -27.26
C MET A 202 38.28 -44.71 -28.24
N SER A 203 37.87 -43.84 -29.16
CA SER A 203 38.84 -43.04 -29.90
C SER A 203 39.43 -41.99 -28.96
N THR A 204 40.74 -41.81 -28.95
CA THR A 204 41.43 -40.88 -28.03
C THR A 204 42.48 -40.06 -28.76
N VAL A 205 42.87 -38.93 -28.16
CA VAL A 205 43.96 -38.08 -28.65
C VAL A 205 45.08 -38.05 -27.62
N TYR A 206 46.30 -38.24 -28.09
CA TYR A 206 47.53 -38.19 -27.32
C TYR A 206 48.45 -37.09 -27.83
N GLN A 207 49.31 -36.58 -26.96
CA GLN A 207 50.46 -35.75 -27.34
C GLN A 207 51.75 -36.48 -26.99
N LYS A 208 52.73 -36.52 -27.89
CA LYS A 208 54.07 -37.03 -27.54
C LYS A 208 54.80 -35.99 -26.69
N SER A 209 55.06 -36.28 -25.42
CA SER A 209 55.86 -35.41 -24.54
C SER A 209 56.90 -36.25 -23.80
N GLY A 210 58.17 -35.82 -23.79
CA GLY A 210 59.24 -36.52 -23.07
C GLY A 210 59.49 -37.97 -23.52
N GLY A 211 59.13 -38.33 -24.76
CA GLY A 211 59.28 -39.69 -25.28
C GLY A 211 58.18 -40.67 -24.85
N VAL A 212 57.07 -40.17 -24.28
CA VAL A 212 55.86 -40.96 -23.97
C VAL A 212 54.61 -40.33 -24.62
N LEU A 213 53.56 -41.13 -24.82
CA LEU A 213 52.24 -40.63 -25.24
C LEU A 213 51.46 -40.19 -24.00
N VAL A 214 51.19 -38.90 -23.91
CA VAL A 214 50.39 -38.30 -22.83
C VAL A 214 48.95 -38.13 -23.31
N TYR A 215 48.02 -38.81 -22.64
CA TYR A 215 46.58 -38.73 -22.93
C TYR A 215 46.08 -37.29 -22.78
N LYS A 216 45.25 -36.84 -23.72
CA LYS A 216 44.66 -35.49 -23.69
C LYS A 216 43.15 -35.53 -23.56
N THR A 217 42.50 -36.33 -24.40
CA THR A 217 41.04 -36.45 -24.37
C THR A 217 40.59 -37.72 -25.07
N SER A 218 39.37 -38.16 -24.74
CA SER A 218 38.65 -39.17 -25.50
C SER A 218 37.71 -38.44 -26.46
N LEU A 219 37.82 -38.77 -27.74
CA LEU A 219 36.83 -38.39 -28.74
C LEU A 219 35.66 -39.35 -28.55
N TYR A 220 34.67 -38.91 -27.76
CA TYR A 220 33.42 -39.64 -27.71
C TYR A 220 32.82 -39.56 -29.10
N GLY A 221 32.87 -40.68 -29.83
CA GLY A 221 32.12 -40.83 -31.05
C GLY A 221 30.66 -40.68 -30.68
N LEU A 222 30.11 -39.48 -30.88
CA LEU A 222 28.68 -39.31 -31.01
C LEU A 222 28.31 -39.97 -32.35
N THR A 223 28.42 -41.29 -32.42
CA THR A 223 27.76 -42.06 -33.46
C THR A 223 26.29 -42.04 -33.10
N GLN A 224 25.67 -40.87 -33.28
CA GLN A 224 24.24 -40.75 -33.36
C GLN A 224 23.90 -41.43 -34.69
N SER A 225 23.64 -42.73 -34.63
CA SER A 225 22.92 -43.42 -35.69
C SER A 225 21.51 -42.82 -35.72
N VAL A 226 21.36 -41.68 -36.38
CA VAL A 226 20.07 -41.18 -36.84
C VAL A 226 19.64 -42.16 -37.92
N THR A 227 19.03 -43.26 -37.48
CA THR A 227 18.18 -44.04 -38.37
C THR A 227 16.87 -43.28 -38.38
N SER A 228 16.65 -42.51 -39.44
CA SER A 228 15.41 -41.79 -39.66
C SER A 228 14.24 -42.78 -39.68
N GLY A 229 13.41 -42.72 -38.65
CA GLY A 229 12.09 -43.36 -38.62
C GLY A 229 11.96 -44.51 -37.63
N ASP A 230 11.85 -44.19 -36.33
CA ASP A 230 10.87 -44.86 -35.46
C ASP A 230 10.70 -44.08 -34.15
N THR A 231 9.58 -43.35 -34.01
CA THR A 231 9.19 -42.69 -32.76
C THR A 231 8.61 -43.73 -31.81
N THR A 232 9.46 -44.49 -31.13
CA THR A 232 9.25 -45.04 -29.78
C THR A 232 10.37 -46.00 -29.45
N ARG A 233 11.33 -45.60 -28.61
CA ARG A 233 12.15 -46.62 -27.92
C ARG A 233 12.67 -46.17 -26.57
N ALA A 234 12.40 -47.06 -25.61
CA ALA A 234 12.81 -47.01 -24.22
C ALA A 234 14.33 -46.84 -24.07
N VAL A 235 14.71 -45.88 -23.24
CA VAL A 235 16.08 -45.70 -22.77
C VAL A 235 16.39 -46.88 -21.84
N SER A 236 17.28 -47.79 -22.25
CA SER A 236 17.78 -48.86 -21.38
C SER A 236 18.53 -48.25 -20.19
N SER A 237 18.33 -48.83 -19.01
CA SER A 237 18.82 -48.39 -17.69
C SER A 237 20.32 -48.14 -17.58
N ASP A 238 21.11 -48.64 -18.52
CA ASP A 238 22.58 -48.56 -18.47
C ASP A 238 23.11 -47.19 -18.93
N GLY A 239 22.35 -46.44 -19.73
CA GLY A 239 22.68 -45.04 -20.08
C GLY A 239 22.43 -44.04 -18.94
N VAL A 240 21.53 -44.39 -18.01
CA VAL A 240 21.13 -43.53 -16.87
C VAL A 240 22.16 -43.58 -15.74
N PHE A 241 22.91 -44.69 -15.61
CA PHE A 241 23.89 -44.85 -14.54
C PHE A 241 25.19 -44.05 -14.78
N LEU A 242 25.60 -43.89 -16.04
CA LEU A 242 26.81 -43.14 -16.41
C LEU A 242 26.58 -41.63 -16.42
N MET A 243 25.38 -41.15 -16.78
CA MET A 243 25.03 -39.73 -16.63
C MET A 243 25.00 -39.30 -15.16
N ARG A 244 24.57 -40.16 -14.23
CA ARG A 244 24.61 -39.85 -12.79
C ARG A 244 26.04 -39.75 -12.25
N ALA A 245 26.95 -40.62 -12.67
CA ALA A 245 28.35 -40.55 -12.22
C ALA A 245 29.08 -39.30 -12.74
N ALA A 246 28.86 -38.94 -14.02
CA ALA A 246 29.40 -37.72 -14.60
C ALA A 246 28.77 -36.46 -13.97
N LEU A 247 27.47 -36.47 -13.68
CA LEU A 247 26.76 -35.36 -13.03
C LEU A 247 27.19 -35.18 -11.57
N LEU A 248 27.45 -36.26 -10.83
CA LEU A 248 27.98 -36.18 -9.46
C LEU A 248 29.45 -35.72 -9.42
N ALA A 249 30.28 -36.12 -10.39
CA ALA A 249 31.66 -35.64 -10.51
C ALA A 249 31.71 -34.15 -10.90
N LEU A 250 30.78 -33.70 -11.74
CA LEU A 250 30.64 -32.29 -12.12
C LEU A 250 30.08 -31.43 -10.97
N LEU A 251 29.19 -31.97 -10.14
CA LEU A 251 28.70 -31.32 -8.90
C LEU A 251 29.77 -31.27 -7.80
N ALA A 252 30.67 -32.24 -7.72
CA ALA A 252 31.77 -32.23 -6.74
C ALA A 252 32.88 -31.24 -7.13
N ALA A 253 33.08 -31.02 -8.44
CA ALA A 253 34.06 -30.07 -8.97
C ALA A 253 33.61 -28.59 -8.89
N SER A 254 32.34 -28.30 -8.58
CA SER A 254 31.79 -26.93 -8.57
C SER A 254 31.91 -26.20 -7.22
N SER A 255 32.71 -26.69 -6.28
CA SER A 255 32.96 -26.05 -4.97
C SER A 255 34.01 -24.92 -5.02
N GLY A 256 34.02 -24.13 -6.09
CA GLY A 256 34.98 -23.04 -6.29
C GLY A 256 34.32 -21.79 -6.87
N THR A 257 33.89 -20.90 -5.99
CA THR A 257 33.41 -19.55 -6.29
C THR A 257 34.55 -18.67 -6.81
N SER A 258 34.86 -18.71 -8.10
CA SER A 258 35.43 -17.58 -8.89
C SER A 258 35.78 -18.08 -10.28
N LEU A 259 35.48 -17.29 -11.31
CA LEU A 259 35.73 -17.57 -12.74
C LEU A 259 34.74 -18.51 -13.43
N ILE A 260 33.50 -18.05 -13.65
CA ILE A 260 32.89 -18.22 -14.97
C ILE A 260 32.30 -16.88 -15.39
N GLY A 261 32.88 -16.33 -16.46
CA GLY A 261 32.29 -15.26 -17.23
C GLY A 261 30.93 -15.72 -17.75
N HIS A 262 29.94 -14.99 -17.28
CA HIS A 262 28.53 -15.01 -17.65
C HIS A 262 28.30 -15.42 -19.12
N THR A 263 27.76 -16.62 -19.36
CA THR A 263 27.10 -16.97 -20.62
C THR A 263 25.74 -17.55 -20.28
N TYR A 264 24.68 -16.82 -20.64
CA TYR A 264 23.28 -17.09 -20.31
C TYR A 264 22.71 -18.23 -21.18
N GLY A 265 21.97 -19.16 -20.56
CA GLY A 265 21.15 -20.14 -21.29
C GLY A 265 20.76 -21.34 -20.41
N GLY A 266 19.67 -21.23 -19.64
CA GLY A 266 19.17 -22.34 -18.83
C GLY A 266 18.14 -21.94 -17.77
N THR A 267 16.86 -22.04 -18.12
CA THR A 267 15.67 -21.58 -17.37
C THR A 267 15.52 -22.13 -15.94
N GLY A 268 16.17 -23.24 -15.61
CA GLY A 268 16.14 -23.81 -14.25
C GLY A 268 17.09 -23.14 -13.25
N ALA A 269 18.28 -22.74 -13.68
CA ALA A 269 19.24 -22.03 -12.83
C ALA A 269 18.92 -20.53 -12.74
N ILE A 270 18.27 -19.97 -13.77
CA ILE A 270 17.78 -18.59 -13.79
C ILE A 270 16.74 -18.37 -12.68
N ASN A 271 15.80 -19.30 -12.47
CA ASN A 271 14.80 -19.11 -11.41
C ASN A 271 15.40 -19.12 -10.00
N TYR A 272 16.43 -19.95 -9.73
CA TYR A 272 17.06 -19.97 -8.41
C TYR A 272 18.03 -18.81 -8.21
N ALA A 273 18.80 -18.42 -9.24
CA ALA A 273 19.71 -17.27 -9.18
C ALA A 273 18.93 -15.94 -9.15
N LEU A 274 17.85 -15.82 -9.92
CA LEU A 274 16.96 -14.65 -9.88
C LEU A 274 16.17 -14.60 -8.57
N GLN A 275 15.69 -15.72 -8.03
CA GLN A 275 15.10 -15.74 -6.67
C GLN A 275 16.12 -15.34 -5.60
N THR A 276 17.38 -15.79 -5.73
CA THR A 276 18.44 -15.42 -4.78
C THR A 276 18.81 -13.95 -4.93
N LEU A 277 18.96 -13.44 -6.16
CA LEU A 277 19.24 -12.02 -6.43
C LEU A 277 18.09 -11.11 -6.00
N VAL A 278 16.84 -11.51 -6.25
CA VAL A 278 15.63 -10.77 -5.82
C VAL A 278 15.45 -10.84 -4.31
N ARG A 279 15.80 -11.95 -3.66
CA ARG A 279 15.76 -12.07 -2.20
C ARG A 279 16.87 -11.27 -1.51
N ASP A 280 18.06 -11.21 -2.11
CA ASP A 280 19.22 -10.52 -1.54
C ASP A 280 19.28 -9.03 -1.92
N GLN A 281 18.71 -8.63 -3.06
CA GLN A 281 18.71 -7.24 -3.54
C GLN A 281 17.34 -6.56 -3.48
N GLY A 282 16.23 -7.26 -3.26
CA GLY A 282 14.87 -6.68 -3.27
C GLY A 282 14.19 -6.69 -4.65
N VAL A 283 12.89 -6.41 -4.67
CA VAL A 283 12.03 -6.32 -5.87
C VAL A 283 12.03 -4.87 -6.37
N ASN A 284 12.73 -4.60 -7.47
CA ASN A 284 12.82 -3.27 -8.06
C ASN A 284 11.63 -2.96 -8.97
N VAL A 285 10.86 -1.90 -8.66
CA VAL A 285 9.67 -1.51 -9.44
C VAL A 285 9.96 -1.24 -10.93
N LYS A 286 11.17 -0.78 -11.27
CA LYS A 286 11.56 -0.54 -12.68
C LYS A 286 11.76 -1.83 -13.47
N ALA A 287 12.07 -2.94 -12.81
CA ALA A 287 12.13 -4.25 -13.46
C ALA A 287 10.75 -4.74 -13.93
N TYR A 288 9.68 -4.14 -13.39
CA TYR A 288 8.28 -4.39 -13.78
C TYR A 288 7.74 -3.33 -14.75
N GLY A 289 8.61 -2.41 -15.20
CA GLY A 289 8.27 -1.39 -16.20
C GLY A 289 7.78 -0.06 -15.62
N ALA A 290 7.87 0.17 -14.30
CA ALA A 290 7.66 1.51 -13.76
C ALA A 290 8.75 2.47 -14.30
N LEU A 291 8.35 3.64 -14.78
CA LEU A 291 9.25 4.60 -15.42
C LEU A 291 9.85 5.58 -14.41
N GLY A 292 9.05 6.06 -13.45
CA GLY A 292 9.48 7.07 -12.49
C GLY A 292 9.75 8.43 -13.13
N ASN A 293 8.90 8.85 -14.08
CA ASN A 293 9.05 10.07 -14.87
C ASN A 293 7.87 11.05 -14.77
N ASP A 294 6.95 10.82 -13.82
CA ASP A 294 5.72 11.59 -13.56
C ASP A 294 4.73 11.69 -14.75
N ALA A 295 4.98 10.98 -15.85
CA ALA A 295 4.14 11.03 -17.04
C ALA A 295 3.25 9.79 -17.15
N ALA A 296 3.86 8.61 -17.10
CA ALA A 296 3.15 7.33 -17.20
C ALA A 296 2.54 6.94 -15.85
N ASN A 297 1.36 6.32 -15.85
CA ASN A 297 0.81 5.72 -14.63
C ASN A 297 1.64 4.48 -14.25
N ASP A 298 2.46 4.62 -13.21
CA ASP A 298 3.33 3.56 -12.71
C ASP A 298 2.61 2.62 -11.73
N MET A 299 1.40 2.98 -11.28
CA MET A 299 0.67 2.23 -10.26
C MET A 299 0.49 0.74 -10.59
N PRO A 300 0.03 0.32 -11.79
CA PRO A 300 -0.11 -1.11 -12.10
C PRO A 300 1.22 -1.86 -12.04
N LYS A 301 2.34 -1.23 -12.42
CA LYS A 301 3.67 -1.86 -12.41
C LYS A 301 4.22 -2.00 -11.00
N ILE A 302 3.92 -1.04 -10.15
CA ILE A 302 4.24 -1.09 -8.72
C ILE A 302 3.40 -2.16 -8.02
N ASP A 303 2.13 -2.35 -8.41
CA ASP A 303 1.29 -3.43 -7.88
C ASP A 303 1.83 -4.82 -8.25
N ASP A 304 2.26 -5.02 -9.50
CA ASP A 304 2.90 -6.26 -9.94
C ASP A 304 4.17 -6.55 -9.12
N ALA A 305 5.01 -5.53 -8.89
CA ALA A 305 6.21 -5.64 -8.08
C ALA A 305 5.89 -5.92 -6.60
N LEU A 306 4.89 -5.24 -6.02
CA LEU A 306 4.44 -5.44 -4.65
C LEU A 306 3.94 -6.88 -4.44
N ALA A 307 3.18 -7.43 -5.38
CA ALA A 307 2.71 -8.82 -5.30
C ALA A 307 3.88 -9.82 -5.20
N VAL A 308 4.97 -9.59 -5.96
CA VAL A 308 6.17 -10.42 -5.88
C VAL A 308 6.92 -10.20 -4.57
N ALA A 309 7.03 -8.97 -4.09
CA ALA A 309 7.65 -8.65 -2.80
C ALA A 309 6.93 -9.36 -1.64
N LEU A 310 5.59 -9.31 -1.64
CA LEU A 310 4.74 -10.01 -0.66
C LEU A 310 4.91 -11.53 -0.71
N ASN A 311 4.98 -12.12 -1.91
CA ASN A 311 5.12 -13.57 -2.07
C ASN A 311 6.51 -14.08 -1.68
N THR A 312 7.55 -13.28 -1.90
CA THR A 312 8.96 -13.67 -1.64
C THR A 312 9.47 -13.23 -0.26
N GLY A 313 8.83 -12.24 0.37
CA GLY A 313 9.31 -11.56 1.57
C GLY A 313 10.50 -10.63 1.32
N ALA A 314 10.81 -10.33 0.05
CA ALA A 314 11.87 -9.40 -0.32
C ALA A 314 11.39 -7.93 -0.18
N PRO A 315 12.28 -6.96 0.11
CA PRO A 315 11.91 -5.54 0.11
C PRO A 315 11.39 -5.07 -1.24
N LEU A 316 10.39 -4.19 -1.27
CA LEU A 316 9.98 -3.45 -2.46
C LEU A 316 10.87 -2.20 -2.60
N LEU A 317 11.61 -2.11 -3.71
CA LEU A 317 12.55 -1.04 -3.96
C LEU A 317 12.05 -0.04 -5.00
N PHE A 318 12.18 1.24 -4.67
CA PHE A 318 11.95 2.38 -5.55
C PHE A 318 13.29 3.05 -5.85
N PRO A 319 13.88 2.85 -7.05
CA PRO A 319 15.00 3.68 -7.49
C PRO A 319 14.60 5.16 -7.58
N ALA A 320 15.58 6.03 -7.84
CA ALA A 320 15.30 7.43 -8.08
C ALA A 320 14.32 7.63 -9.27
N GLY A 321 13.34 8.50 -9.09
CA GLY A 321 12.26 8.82 -10.02
C GLY A 321 11.01 9.33 -9.32
N THR A 322 10.14 10.00 -10.07
CA THR A 322 8.81 10.41 -9.63
C THR A 322 7.79 9.46 -10.25
N TYR A 323 7.18 8.61 -9.44
CA TYR A 323 6.25 7.57 -9.86
C TYR A 323 4.83 8.11 -9.75
N LYS A 324 4.20 8.34 -10.90
CA LYS A 324 2.81 8.80 -10.92
C LYS A 324 1.88 7.65 -10.54
N MET A 325 1.15 7.86 -9.45
CA MET A 325 0.18 6.96 -8.86
C MET A 325 -1.23 7.47 -9.19
N ASP A 326 -1.75 7.12 -10.37
CA ASP A 326 -3.10 7.55 -10.78
C ASP A 326 -4.18 6.65 -10.16
N CYS A 327 -4.91 7.20 -9.20
CA CYS A 327 -5.97 6.52 -8.46
C CYS A 327 -7.25 6.30 -9.28
N MET A 328 -7.43 7.00 -10.41
CA MET A 328 -8.62 6.92 -11.27
C MET A 328 -9.94 7.05 -10.49
N GLY A 329 -9.99 7.91 -9.47
CA GLY A 329 -11.16 8.13 -8.63
C GLY A 329 -11.40 7.08 -7.54
N THR A 330 -10.50 6.12 -7.35
CA THR A 330 -10.61 5.06 -6.34
C THR A 330 -9.43 5.08 -5.37
N SER A 331 -9.69 4.88 -4.07
CA SER A 331 -8.60 4.77 -3.08
C SER A 331 -7.79 3.51 -3.35
N LYS A 332 -6.46 3.62 -3.28
CA LYS A 332 -5.56 2.49 -3.42
C LYS A 332 -5.42 1.75 -2.09
N PHE A 333 -5.53 0.43 -2.16
CA PHE A 333 -5.31 -0.46 -1.03
C PHE A 333 -4.12 -1.37 -1.30
N TRP A 334 -3.11 -1.30 -0.44
CA TRP A 334 -2.05 -2.29 -0.37
C TRP A 334 -2.33 -3.19 0.82
N ASP A 335 -2.90 -4.35 0.49
CA ASP A 335 -3.06 -5.43 1.45
C ASP A 335 -1.72 -6.14 1.62
N VAL A 336 -1.07 -5.87 2.75
CA VAL A 336 0.22 -6.44 3.12
C VAL A 336 0.07 -7.72 3.95
N THR A 337 -1.12 -8.34 3.94
CA THR A 337 -1.32 -9.70 4.45
C THR A 337 -0.44 -10.67 3.67
N ARG A 338 0.29 -11.55 4.37
CA ARG A 338 1.07 -12.57 3.67
C ARG A 338 0.18 -13.58 2.99
N ILE A 339 0.73 -14.12 1.91
CA ILE A 339 0.21 -15.33 1.26
C ILE A 339 0.93 -16.58 1.80
N ASN A 340 2.13 -16.46 2.37
CA ASN A 340 2.94 -17.59 2.83
C ASN A 340 3.53 -17.41 4.25
N ARG A 341 3.20 -18.33 5.17
CA ARG A 341 3.67 -18.31 6.57
C ARG A 341 5.19 -18.45 6.75
N GLY A 342 5.91 -18.93 5.74
CA GLY A 342 7.38 -19.07 5.76
C GLY A 342 8.17 -17.82 5.39
N ALA A 343 7.52 -16.76 4.88
CA ALA A 343 8.18 -15.51 4.51
C ALA A 343 8.55 -14.66 5.74
N ASN A 344 9.39 -13.64 5.57
CA ASN A 344 9.81 -12.74 6.65
C ASN A 344 8.63 -11.91 7.22
N ARG A 345 8.52 -11.78 8.56
CA ARG A 345 7.74 -10.81 9.42
C ARG A 345 7.34 -9.44 8.82
N ALA A 346 8.23 -8.94 7.99
CA ALA A 346 8.30 -7.55 7.65
C ALA A 346 8.03 -7.32 6.17
N ILE A 347 7.15 -6.36 5.86
CA ILE A 347 7.15 -5.70 4.55
C ILE A 347 8.03 -4.47 4.64
N LYS A 348 9.00 -4.37 3.73
CA LYS A 348 9.90 -3.22 3.61
C LYS A 348 9.66 -2.52 2.28
N ILE A 349 9.44 -1.22 2.34
CA ILE A 349 9.26 -0.32 1.19
C ILE A 349 10.39 0.69 1.27
N ILE A 350 11.31 0.67 0.31
CA ILE A 350 12.58 1.40 0.39
C ILE A 350 12.74 2.25 -0.87
N GLY A 351 12.90 3.56 -0.71
CA GLY A 351 13.29 4.46 -1.79
C GLY A 351 14.78 4.77 -1.82
N ALA A 352 15.19 5.66 -2.72
CA ALA A 352 16.56 6.15 -2.88
C ALA A 352 16.86 7.39 -2.02
N GLY A 353 15.84 8.00 -1.41
CA GLY A 353 15.92 9.20 -0.60
C GLY A 353 14.66 10.07 -0.72
N VAL A 354 14.39 10.90 0.29
CA VAL A 354 13.38 11.98 0.20
C VAL A 354 13.74 12.92 -0.95
N GLY A 355 12.77 13.19 -1.82
CA GLY A 355 12.92 13.98 -3.06
C GLY A 355 13.70 13.25 -4.18
N GLN A 356 14.07 11.98 -3.98
CA GLN A 356 14.69 11.16 -5.01
C GLN A 356 13.72 10.07 -5.49
N SER A 357 12.97 9.45 -4.58
CA SER A 357 11.92 8.49 -4.90
C SER A 357 10.59 9.06 -4.44
N ASP A 358 9.79 9.54 -5.39
CA ASP A 358 8.55 10.24 -5.08
C ASP A 358 7.34 9.44 -5.58
N LEU A 359 6.46 9.03 -4.68
CA LEU A 359 5.15 8.47 -5.03
C LEU A 359 4.16 9.63 -5.16
N HIS A 360 3.85 10.02 -6.38
CA HIS A 360 3.00 11.18 -6.67
C HIS A 360 1.57 10.76 -7.00
N PHE A 361 0.66 10.92 -6.04
CA PHE A 361 -0.74 10.53 -6.17
C PHE A 361 -1.56 11.60 -6.90
N VAL A 362 -2.28 11.19 -7.94
CA VAL A 362 -3.19 12.02 -8.71
C VAL A 362 -4.58 11.37 -8.80
N ASN A 363 -5.62 12.18 -9.02
CA ASN A 363 -7.01 11.73 -9.17
C ASN A 363 -7.51 10.85 -8.00
N ALA A 364 -6.98 11.06 -6.79
CA ALA A 364 -7.43 10.34 -5.60
C ALA A 364 -8.79 10.85 -5.12
N PRO A 365 -9.69 9.97 -4.65
CA PRO A 365 -10.95 10.40 -4.07
C PRO A 365 -10.76 11.03 -2.69
N ALA A 366 -11.78 11.75 -2.21
CA ALA A 366 -11.82 12.32 -0.86
C ALA A 366 -11.75 11.26 0.26
N SER A 367 -12.05 9.99 -0.03
CA SER A 367 -11.86 8.90 0.93
C SER A 367 -10.39 8.59 1.23
N GLY A 368 -9.46 9.07 0.40
CA GLY A 368 -8.01 8.96 0.58
C GLY A 368 -7.29 8.38 -0.64
N ALA A 369 -5.96 8.54 -0.68
CA ALA A 369 -5.13 8.05 -1.78
C ALA A 369 -4.60 6.63 -1.54
N LEU A 370 -3.78 6.42 -0.50
CA LEU A 370 -3.19 5.12 -0.20
C LEU A 370 -3.55 4.65 1.21
N THR A 371 -4.01 3.41 1.32
CA THR A 371 -4.14 2.68 2.58
C THR A 371 -3.26 1.44 2.54
N ILE A 372 -2.32 1.34 3.49
CA ILE A 372 -1.53 0.13 3.72
C ILE A 372 -2.07 -0.56 4.97
N ARG A 373 -2.57 -1.79 4.82
CA ARG A 373 -3.18 -2.54 5.92
C ARG A 373 -3.02 -4.04 5.69
N HIS A 374 -3.34 -4.84 6.69
CA HIS A 374 -3.56 -6.27 6.56
C HIS A 374 -5.04 -6.58 6.77
N ALA A 375 -5.50 -7.69 6.20
CA ALA A 375 -6.88 -8.16 6.26
C ALA A 375 -7.07 -9.29 7.30
N THR A 376 -6.05 -10.13 7.57
CA THR A 376 -6.26 -11.37 8.35
C THR A 376 -5.13 -11.78 9.31
N GLU A 377 -4.00 -11.06 9.38
CA GLU A 377 -2.82 -11.51 10.15
C GLU A 377 -2.57 -10.79 11.47
N HIS A 378 -2.46 -11.55 12.56
CA HIS A 378 -2.28 -11.03 13.93
C HIS A 378 -0.91 -10.41 14.27
N TRP A 379 0.03 -10.39 13.32
CA TRP A 379 1.38 -9.90 13.58
C TRP A 379 2.10 -9.40 12.34
N LEU A 380 2.06 -8.08 12.10
CA LEU A 380 2.70 -7.44 10.95
C LEU A 380 3.69 -6.35 11.38
N ASP A 381 4.89 -6.40 10.78
CA ASP A 381 5.88 -5.33 10.87
C ASP A 381 5.95 -4.59 9.52
N LEU A 382 5.80 -3.26 9.54
CA LEU A 382 5.83 -2.42 8.35
C LEU A 382 7.00 -1.44 8.42
N PHE A 383 7.86 -1.47 7.41
CA PHE A 383 8.98 -0.56 7.27
C PHE A 383 8.82 0.26 5.98
N ILE A 384 8.87 1.58 6.09
CA ILE A 384 8.92 2.50 4.95
C ILE A 384 10.10 3.43 5.16
N GLN A 385 10.97 3.56 4.17
CA GLN A 385 12.15 4.42 4.29
C GLN A 385 12.53 5.12 3.00
N ASP A 386 13.16 6.29 3.15
CA ASP A 386 13.89 7.00 2.10
C ASP A 386 13.04 7.36 0.87
N LEU A 387 11.84 7.90 1.07
CA LEU A 387 10.96 8.29 -0.04
C LEU A 387 10.02 9.45 0.30
N THR A 388 9.49 10.09 -0.74
CA THR A 388 8.40 11.06 -0.65
C THR A 388 7.08 10.41 -1.06
N ILE A 389 6.00 10.75 -0.37
CA ILE A 389 4.62 10.45 -0.74
C ILE A 389 3.92 11.80 -0.85
N ALA A 390 3.55 12.18 -2.07
CA ALA A 390 2.99 13.51 -2.34
C ALA A 390 1.67 13.42 -3.08
N GLY A 391 0.79 14.39 -2.90
CA GLY A 391 -0.45 14.48 -3.67
C GLY A 391 -1.32 15.67 -3.27
N VAL A 392 -2.47 15.79 -3.95
CA VAL A 392 -3.51 16.79 -3.65
C VAL A 392 -4.81 16.03 -3.38
N VAL A 393 -5.08 15.72 -2.12
CA VAL A 393 -6.18 14.83 -1.71
C VAL A 393 -7.03 15.49 -0.62
N ASN A 394 -8.34 15.64 -0.86
CA ASN A 394 -9.32 16.15 0.12
C ASN A 394 -9.68 15.06 1.16
N GLY A 395 -8.68 14.40 1.72
CA GLY A 395 -8.75 13.26 2.61
C GLY A 395 -7.33 12.79 2.99
N PRO A 396 -7.17 11.59 3.56
CA PRO A 396 -5.85 11.09 3.91
C PRO A 396 -5.02 10.70 2.68
N LEU A 397 -3.83 11.26 2.56
CA LEU A 397 -2.87 10.87 1.53
C LEU A 397 -2.29 9.47 1.84
N LEU A 398 -1.83 9.25 3.07
CA LEU A 398 -1.40 7.94 3.56
C LEU A 398 -2.17 7.53 4.80
N THR A 399 -2.82 6.36 4.75
CA THR A 399 -3.36 5.67 5.92
C THR A 399 -2.56 4.41 6.20
N LEU A 400 -2.10 4.25 7.44
CA LEU A 400 -1.47 3.02 7.92
C LEU A 400 -2.40 2.32 8.90
N GLY A 401 -2.68 1.05 8.59
CA GLY A 401 -3.57 0.15 9.31
C GLY A 401 -5.06 0.38 9.03
N GLY A 402 -5.91 -0.42 9.68
CA GLY A 402 -7.35 -0.51 9.40
C GLY A 402 -8.24 0.19 10.44
N ASN A 403 -9.49 0.48 10.06
CA ASN A 403 -10.52 1.05 10.97
C ASN A 403 -11.06 0.05 12.01
N LEU A 404 -10.73 -1.24 11.89
CA LEU A 404 -11.31 -2.29 12.71
C LEU A 404 -10.34 -2.68 13.83
N TYR A 405 -10.85 -2.82 15.05
CA TYR A 405 -10.11 -3.19 16.27
C TYR A 405 -9.62 -4.65 16.30
N VAL A 406 -9.73 -5.36 15.19
CA VAL A 406 -9.49 -6.80 15.16
C VAL A 406 -8.05 -7.15 14.85
N ASP A 407 -7.25 -6.18 14.37
CA ASP A 407 -5.84 -6.45 14.14
C ASP A 407 -4.97 -5.19 13.94
N PHE A 408 -3.81 -5.15 14.61
CA PHE A 408 -2.93 -3.99 14.64
C PHE A 408 -1.66 -4.25 13.83
N ILE A 409 -1.09 -3.21 13.22
CA ILE A 409 0.33 -3.21 12.84
C ILE A 409 1.13 -3.17 14.14
N ASN A 410 1.85 -4.24 14.44
CA ASN A 410 2.52 -4.41 15.73
C ASN A 410 3.79 -3.57 15.82
N MET A 411 4.52 -3.47 14.71
CA MET A 411 5.71 -2.65 14.61
C MET A 411 5.67 -1.80 13.34
N LEU A 412 5.44 -0.51 13.51
CA LEU A 412 5.65 0.48 12.47
C LEU A 412 7.09 1.02 12.52
N ASN A 413 7.74 1.15 11.38
CA ASN A 413 8.98 1.91 11.24
C ASN A 413 8.90 2.81 9.99
N LEU A 414 8.82 4.12 10.20
CA LEU A 414 8.95 5.11 9.14
C LEU A 414 10.28 5.84 9.36
N THR A 415 11.21 5.76 8.41
CA THR A 415 12.53 6.41 8.54
C THR A 415 12.83 7.27 7.32
N ASN A 416 13.10 8.56 7.51
CA ASN A 416 13.39 9.46 6.41
C ASN A 416 12.29 9.43 5.32
N VAL A 417 11.04 9.60 5.74
CA VAL A 417 9.87 9.63 4.85
C VAL A 417 9.26 11.03 4.86
N SER A 418 8.93 11.55 3.69
CA SER A 418 8.18 12.80 3.54
C SER A 418 6.77 12.53 3.06
N ILE A 419 5.75 13.04 3.75
CA ILE A 419 4.34 12.89 3.38
C ILE A 419 3.74 14.28 3.18
N GLU A 420 3.34 14.60 1.96
CA GLU A 420 3.01 15.97 1.52
C GLU A 420 1.64 16.02 0.84
N ASN A 421 0.60 16.38 1.61
CA ASN A 421 -0.74 16.56 1.06
C ASN A 421 -1.10 18.05 0.91
N SER A 422 -1.00 18.56 -0.31
CA SER A 422 -1.14 20.00 -0.60
C SER A 422 -2.58 20.42 -0.94
N ALA A 423 -3.59 19.63 -0.61
CA ALA A 423 -4.99 19.99 -0.85
C ALA A 423 -5.44 21.17 0.02
N ASN A 424 -5.93 22.25 -0.58
CA ASN A 424 -6.54 23.36 0.14
C ASN A 424 -7.97 22.98 0.60
N HIS A 425 -8.07 22.10 1.60
CA HIS A 425 -9.33 21.56 2.12
C HIS A 425 -9.20 21.18 3.60
N ASP A 426 -10.24 21.44 4.40
CA ASP A 426 -10.21 21.20 5.86
C ASP A 426 -10.10 19.70 6.22
N ASP A 427 -10.58 18.81 5.35
CA ASP A 427 -10.49 17.35 5.53
C ASP A 427 -9.20 16.71 5.00
N ASN A 428 -8.26 17.49 4.43
CA ASN A 428 -7.00 16.89 4.00
C ASN A 428 -6.25 16.31 5.21
N GLU A 429 -5.55 15.20 5.01
CA GLU A 429 -4.62 14.68 6.01
C GLU A 429 -3.35 14.19 5.31
N GLY A 430 -2.19 14.48 5.89
CA GLY A 430 -0.92 13.90 5.43
C GLY A 430 -0.88 12.41 5.77
N LEU A 431 -0.75 12.13 7.07
CA LEU A 431 -0.62 10.78 7.62
C LEU A 431 -1.76 10.47 8.58
N ARG A 432 -2.45 9.35 8.36
CA ARG A 432 -3.43 8.77 9.29
C ARG A 432 -2.90 7.46 9.86
N LEU A 433 -2.81 7.37 11.19
CA LEU A 433 -2.44 6.14 11.90
C LEU A 433 -3.67 5.51 12.56
N ASN A 434 -3.89 4.23 12.26
CA ASN A 434 -5.10 3.54 12.64
C ASN A 434 -4.84 2.05 12.88
N GLY A 435 -4.97 1.58 14.12
CA GLY A 435 -4.63 0.21 14.47
C GLY A 435 -3.12 -0.01 14.46
N ILE A 436 -2.35 0.84 15.14
CA ILE A 436 -0.90 0.65 15.34
C ILE A 436 -0.62 0.34 16.81
N ALA A 437 0.02 -0.78 17.13
CA ALA A 437 0.28 -1.16 18.52
C ALA A 437 1.57 -0.55 19.07
N GLY A 438 2.55 -0.29 18.19
CA GLY A 438 3.84 0.29 18.56
C GLY A 438 4.67 0.60 17.32
N GLY A 439 5.68 1.46 17.47
CA GLY A 439 6.57 1.75 16.36
C GLY A 439 7.40 3.00 16.53
N ALA A 440 8.27 3.23 15.55
CA ALA A 440 9.14 4.40 15.48
C ALA A 440 8.90 5.16 14.18
N ILE A 441 8.89 6.49 14.26
CA ILE A 441 8.85 7.43 13.13
C ILE A 441 10.06 8.35 13.28
N ILE A 442 11.07 8.20 12.43
CA ILE A 442 12.38 8.81 12.60
C ILE A 442 12.69 9.70 11.40
N ASN A 443 13.11 10.95 11.65
CA ASN A 443 13.49 11.93 10.64
C ASN A 443 12.44 12.06 9.52
N SER A 444 11.17 11.90 9.86
CA SER A 444 10.08 11.88 8.89
C SER A 444 9.20 13.10 9.08
N ARG A 445 8.60 13.57 7.99
CA ARG A 445 7.66 14.69 8.01
C ARG A 445 6.31 14.30 7.47
N SER A 446 5.27 14.88 8.05
CA SER A 446 3.91 14.80 7.52
C SER A 446 3.27 16.17 7.57
N VAL A 447 2.88 16.66 6.39
CA VAL A 447 2.35 18.00 6.20
C VAL A 447 1.04 17.98 5.43
N ALA A 448 0.26 19.02 5.66
CA ALA A 448 -1.00 19.31 5.00
C ALA A 448 -0.82 20.57 4.11
N TYR A 449 -1.82 21.44 4.07
CA TYR A 449 -1.77 22.68 3.34
C TYR A 449 -1.61 23.89 4.28
N ALA A 450 -0.71 24.79 3.90
CA ALA A 450 -0.60 26.12 4.45
C ALA A 450 -0.12 27.10 3.38
N ASN A 451 -0.64 28.34 3.40
CA ASN A 451 -0.20 29.39 2.47
C ASN A 451 0.89 30.31 3.04
N GLY A 452 1.36 30.08 4.28
CA GLY A 452 2.33 30.93 4.97
C GLY A 452 1.80 32.32 5.40
N LEU A 453 0.50 32.56 5.20
CA LEU A 453 -0.21 33.79 5.59
C LEU A 453 -1.31 33.50 6.63
N GLY A 454 -1.25 32.34 7.28
CA GLY A 454 -2.19 31.91 8.32
C GLY A 454 -3.47 31.25 7.79
N ASP A 455 -3.56 30.93 6.49
CA ASP A 455 -4.61 30.02 5.99
C ASP A 455 -4.05 28.60 5.97
N ASN A 456 -4.28 27.90 7.07
CA ASN A 456 -3.83 26.53 7.28
C ASN A 456 -5.05 25.59 7.19
N LYS A 457 -4.86 24.43 6.54
CA LYS A 457 -5.94 23.48 6.26
C LYS A 457 -5.52 22.06 6.60
N GLY A 458 -6.48 21.24 7.00
CA GLY A 458 -6.27 19.82 7.22
C GLY A 458 -5.42 19.48 8.44
N THR A 459 -4.91 18.25 8.45
CA THR A 459 -4.16 17.68 9.57
C THR A 459 -2.84 17.08 9.09
N GLY A 460 -1.71 17.48 9.68
CA GLY A 460 -0.41 16.88 9.35
C GLY A 460 -0.39 15.39 9.72
N VAL A 461 -0.67 15.08 10.99
CA VAL A 461 -0.76 13.70 11.52
C VAL A 461 -2.07 13.49 12.26
N ARG A 462 -2.89 12.54 11.82
CA ARG A 462 -4.10 12.11 12.53
C ARG A 462 -3.89 10.75 13.19
N SER A 463 -3.96 10.70 14.51
CA SER A 463 -3.88 9.47 15.30
C SER A 463 -5.25 9.10 15.83
N ARG A 464 -5.81 7.98 15.34
CA ARG A 464 -7.12 7.46 15.80
C ARG A 464 -6.97 6.26 16.73
N ASN A 465 -6.05 5.35 16.42
CA ASN A 465 -5.87 4.15 17.21
C ASN A 465 -4.41 3.69 17.13
N ALA A 466 -3.51 4.53 17.64
CA ALA A 466 -2.08 4.26 17.61
C ALA A 466 -1.47 4.39 19.00
N GLN A 467 -0.77 3.35 19.42
CA GLN A 467 -0.23 3.21 20.76
C GLN A 467 1.29 3.10 20.70
N PHE A 468 1.96 3.56 21.76
CA PHE A 468 3.40 3.35 21.98
C PHE A 468 4.27 3.74 20.76
N ILE A 469 3.94 4.88 20.15
CA ILE A 469 4.68 5.45 19.02
C ILE A 469 5.79 6.36 19.55
N GLU A 470 7.00 6.13 19.08
CA GLU A 470 8.13 7.05 19.25
C GLU A 470 8.33 7.83 17.96
N TRP A 471 8.23 9.15 18.00
CA TRP A 471 8.56 10.02 16.87
C TRP A 471 9.81 10.83 17.22
N VAL A 472 10.88 10.70 16.43
CA VAL A 472 12.17 11.36 16.66
C VAL A 472 12.56 12.17 15.44
N GLY A 473 12.63 13.49 15.58
CA GLY A 473 13.00 14.40 14.50
C GLY A 473 11.93 14.60 13.43
N GLY A 474 12.23 15.45 12.45
CA GLY A 474 11.32 15.77 11.36
C GLY A 474 10.24 16.78 11.74
N SER A 475 9.08 16.75 11.08
CA SER A 475 8.05 17.78 11.28
C SER A 475 6.59 17.31 11.13
N MET A 476 5.70 18.02 11.83
CA MET A 476 4.24 17.88 11.76
C MET A 476 3.67 19.30 11.63
N GLY A 477 3.42 19.76 10.41
CA GLY A 477 3.19 21.20 10.20
C GLY A 477 2.49 21.53 8.88
N ASN A 478 2.45 22.81 8.56
CA ASN A 478 1.71 23.36 7.43
C ASN A 478 0.27 22.83 7.40
N ALA A 479 -0.44 22.97 8.52
CA ALA A 479 -1.71 22.29 8.74
C ALA A 479 -2.58 23.08 9.71
N HIS A 480 -3.92 23.00 9.60
CA HIS A 480 -4.78 23.51 10.67
C HIS A 480 -4.41 22.82 12.00
N ARG A 481 -4.20 21.50 11.97
CA ARG A 481 -3.70 20.71 13.12
C ARG A 481 -2.38 20.03 12.78
N GLY A 482 -1.31 20.29 13.55
CA GLY A 482 -0.02 19.62 13.37
C GLY A 482 -0.13 18.12 13.62
N ILE A 483 -0.48 17.75 14.86
CA ILE A 483 -0.90 16.40 15.24
C ILE A 483 -2.24 16.44 15.96
N ASP A 484 -3.13 15.51 15.62
CA ASP A 484 -4.48 15.41 16.14
C ASP A 484 -4.77 14.00 16.66
N PHE A 485 -4.95 13.88 17.97
CA PHE A 485 -5.43 12.68 18.65
C PHE A 485 -6.96 12.71 18.68
N THR A 486 -7.58 12.16 17.64
CA THR A 486 -9.03 12.19 17.43
C THR A 486 -9.56 10.79 17.21
N ASP A 487 -10.74 10.50 17.74
CA ASP A 487 -11.35 9.17 17.73
C ASP A 487 -10.47 8.08 18.37
N GLY A 488 -11.07 6.96 18.77
CA GLY A 488 -10.37 5.75 19.22
C GLY A 488 -9.38 5.93 20.38
N PHE A 489 -8.46 4.96 20.54
CA PHE A 489 -7.55 4.83 21.67
C PHE A 489 -6.10 5.07 21.22
N SER A 490 -5.61 6.29 21.39
CA SER A 490 -4.20 6.62 21.14
C SER A 490 -3.47 6.87 22.45
N THR A 491 -2.44 6.10 22.78
CA THR A 491 -1.76 6.24 24.09
C THR A 491 -0.26 6.09 24.02
N GLY A 492 0.46 6.70 24.97
CA GLY A 492 1.88 6.45 25.15
C GLY A 492 2.76 6.94 24.02
N TRP A 493 2.39 8.05 23.37
CA TRP A 493 3.26 8.64 22.34
C TRP A 493 4.41 9.39 22.98
N THR A 494 5.61 9.24 22.43
CA THR A 494 6.77 10.08 22.74
C THR A 494 7.23 10.77 21.46
N VAL A 495 7.11 12.08 21.39
CA VAL A 495 7.55 12.90 20.27
C VAL A 495 8.76 13.71 20.73
N SER A 496 9.88 13.65 20.01
CA SER A 496 11.12 14.30 20.42
C SER A 496 11.84 14.98 19.28
N SER A 497 12.41 16.16 19.55
CA SER A 497 13.20 16.93 18.57
C SER A 497 12.46 17.21 17.25
N CYS A 498 11.12 17.27 17.29
CA CYS A 498 10.29 17.57 16.12
C CYS A 498 9.97 19.05 16.02
N THR A 499 9.72 19.50 14.80
CA THR A 499 9.19 20.83 14.53
C THR A 499 7.69 20.74 14.21
N LEU A 500 6.89 21.48 14.98
CA LEU A 500 5.49 21.74 14.68
C LEU A 500 5.39 23.21 14.26
N GLU A 501 5.34 23.42 12.95
CA GLU A 501 5.47 24.74 12.33
C GLU A 501 4.26 25.07 11.47
N ASN A 502 3.88 26.35 11.50
CA ASN A 502 2.88 26.92 10.62
C ASN A 502 1.56 26.14 10.75
N THR A 503 1.07 26.13 12.00
CA THR A 503 -0.14 25.44 12.39
C THR A 503 -1.09 26.36 13.12
N ASP A 504 -2.40 26.17 12.96
CA ASP A 504 -3.35 26.84 13.84
C ASP A 504 -3.28 26.26 15.24
N ILE A 505 -3.33 24.92 15.32
CA ILE A 505 -3.19 24.15 16.55
C ILE A 505 -2.07 23.11 16.39
N SER A 506 -0.94 23.27 17.08
CA SER A 506 0.18 22.33 16.90
C SER A 506 -0.14 20.93 17.44
N VAL A 507 -0.67 20.84 18.67
CA VAL A 507 -1.11 19.58 19.28
C VAL A 507 -2.58 19.67 19.66
N SER A 508 -3.39 18.83 19.04
CA SER A 508 -4.82 18.71 19.28
C SER A 508 -5.12 17.37 19.92
N HIS A 509 -5.82 17.38 21.06
CA HIS A 509 -6.31 16.18 21.73
C HIS A 509 -7.82 16.27 21.94
N ARG A 510 -8.55 15.42 21.23
CA ARG A 510 -10.02 15.47 21.17
C ARG A 510 -10.68 14.13 21.52
N SER A 511 -9.91 13.05 21.64
CA SER A 511 -10.43 11.75 22.09
C SER A 511 -10.29 11.56 23.59
N SER A 512 -11.40 11.30 24.29
CA SER A 512 -11.37 10.96 25.72
C SER A 512 -10.74 9.63 26.06
N SER A 513 -10.53 8.79 25.05
CA SER A 513 -9.82 7.52 25.20
C SER A 513 -8.34 7.62 24.85
N ALA A 514 -7.83 8.81 24.48
CA ALA A 514 -6.42 9.03 24.21
C ALA A 514 -5.68 9.66 25.41
N GLY A 515 -4.37 9.45 25.53
CA GLY A 515 -3.55 10.17 26.50
C GLY A 515 -2.24 9.49 26.91
N GLY A 516 -1.50 10.13 27.81
CA GLY A 516 -0.15 9.68 28.19
C GLY A 516 0.89 10.01 27.12
N HIS A 517 0.73 11.16 26.46
CA HIS A 517 1.63 11.60 25.40
C HIS A 517 2.68 12.55 25.97
N VAL A 518 3.91 12.48 25.45
CA VAL A 518 5.04 13.31 25.85
C VAL A 518 5.66 13.94 24.61
N PHE A 519 5.83 15.26 24.62
CA PHE A 519 6.54 16.03 23.63
C PHE A 519 7.80 16.59 24.29
N GLN A 520 8.98 16.21 23.80
CA GLN A 520 10.27 16.50 24.43
C GLN A 520 11.16 17.29 23.47
N GLN A 521 11.62 18.47 23.88
CA GLN A 521 12.54 19.29 23.07
C GLN A 521 12.01 19.59 21.66
N CYS A 522 10.69 19.74 21.53
CA CYS A 522 10.06 20.09 20.27
C CYS A 522 10.06 21.61 20.06
N GLN A 523 10.13 22.02 18.79
CA GLN A 523 9.91 23.40 18.38
C GLN A 523 8.46 23.59 17.96
N PHE A 524 7.83 24.63 18.49
CA PHE A 524 6.48 25.08 18.17
C PHE A 524 6.60 26.49 17.62
N THR A 525 6.60 26.63 16.30
CA THR A 525 6.86 27.92 15.65
C THR A 525 5.75 28.27 14.68
N GLU A 526 5.54 29.56 14.44
CA GLU A 526 4.48 30.03 13.55
C GLU A 526 3.09 29.49 13.90
N VAL A 527 2.82 29.38 15.20
CA VAL A 527 1.52 28.96 15.71
C VAL A 527 0.53 30.12 15.58
N VAL A 528 -0.63 29.87 14.95
CA VAL A 528 -1.64 30.92 14.68
C VAL A 528 -2.63 31.06 15.84
N GLU A 529 -3.15 29.96 16.38
CA GLU A 529 -4.11 29.96 17.49
C GLU A 529 -3.49 29.45 18.80
N TYR A 530 -3.19 28.15 18.87
CA TYR A 530 -2.75 27.47 20.10
C TYR A 530 -1.61 26.49 19.87
N ALA A 531 -0.62 26.45 20.76
CA ALA A 531 0.37 25.37 20.68
C ALA A 531 -0.29 24.03 21.10
N VAL A 532 -1.25 24.09 22.02
CA VAL A 532 -1.96 22.93 22.55
C VAL A 532 -3.43 23.22 22.77
N SER A 533 -4.29 22.30 22.33
CA SER A 533 -5.70 22.21 22.73
C SER A 533 -6.03 20.77 23.13
N SER A 534 -6.69 20.59 24.26
CA SER A 534 -7.03 19.31 24.89
C SER A 534 -8.47 19.32 25.39
N GLU A 535 -9.39 18.97 24.49
CA GLU A 535 -10.84 18.86 24.70
C GLU A 535 -11.24 17.51 25.29
N GLY A 536 -10.51 16.46 24.91
CA GLY A 536 -10.92 15.08 25.15
C GLY A 536 -10.47 14.51 26.49
N MET A 537 -9.33 14.94 27.05
CA MET A 537 -8.65 14.22 28.13
C MET A 537 -9.52 13.99 29.36
N LEU A 538 -9.57 12.73 29.81
CA LEU A 538 -9.95 12.40 31.18
C LEU A 538 -8.89 12.92 32.16
N ASN A 539 -9.31 13.32 33.36
CA ASN A 539 -8.45 13.92 34.39
C ASN A 539 -7.26 13.04 34.83
N ASP A 540 -7.27 11.73 34.54
CA ASP A 540 -6.20 10.79 34.88
C ASP A 540 -5.12 10.66 33.78
N LYS A 541 -5.32 11.29 32.61
CA LYS A 541 -4.36 11.27 31.51
C LYS A 541 -3.57 12.57 31.43
N ILE A 542 -2.36 12.47 30.90
CA ILE A 542 -1.41 13.58 30.81
C ILE A 542 -0.97 13.79 29.35
N LEU A 543 -0.94 15.05 28.93
CA LEU A 543 -0.21 15.51 27.76
C LEU A 543 0.94 16.39 28.26
N ALA A 544 2.16 15.85 28.24
CA ALA A 544 3.34 16.54 28.74
C ALA A 544 4.12 17.19 27.59
N ILE A 545 4.56 18.44 27.78
CA ILE A 545 5.41 19.18 26.87
C ILE A 545 6.61 19.69 27.65
N ASN A 546 7.77 19.12 27.38
CA ASN A 546 8.97 19.26 28.17
C ASN A 546 10.07 19.92 27.37
N ASN A 547 10.65 20.98 27.92
CA ASN A 547 11.66 21.81 27.25
C ASN A 547 11.25 22.27 25.83
N PRO A 548 10.02 22.77 25.63
CA PRO A 548 9.60 23.28 24.33
C PRO A 548 10.36 24.55 23.95
N ASN A 549 10.50 24.77 22.65
CA ASN A 549 10.84 26.07 22.08
C ASN A 549 9.59 26.67 21.43
N PHE A 550 8.93 27.62 22.10
CA PHE A 550 7.76 28.31 21.56
C PHE A 550 8.17 29.62 20.87
N ALA A 551 7.76 29.78 19.62
CA ALA A 551 7.87 31.01 18.84
C ALA A 551 6.51 31.33 18.19
N ALA A 552 5.86 32.41 18.62
CA ALA A 552 4.60 32.83 18.02
C ALA A 552 4.81 33.26 16.56
N ALA A 553 3.79 33.06 15.71
CA ALA A 553 3.81 33.59 14.35
C ALA A 553 3.89 35.13 14.38
N PRO A 554 4.70 35.76 13.52
CA PRO A 554 4.70 37.22 13.37
C PRO A 554 3.32 37.77 13.02
N SER A 555 2.51 36.99 12.29
CA SER A 555 1.14 37.31 11.87
C SER A 555 0.10 37.17 12.99
N SER A 556 0.43 36.51 14.11
CA SER A 556 -0.47 36.35 15.25
C SER A 556 0.26 36.63 16.57
N PRO A 557 0.52 37.92 16.91
CA PRO A 557 1.20 38.33 18.14
C PRO A 557 0.46 37.92 19.43
N GLY A 558 -0.75 37.39 19.30
CA GLY A 558 -1.60 36.92 20.39
C GLY A 558 -1.70 35.40 20.50
N ALA A 559 -0.95 34.62 19.72
CA ALA A 559 -0.97 33.16 19.81
C ALA A 559 -0.79 32.71 21.27
N VAL A 560 -1.82 32.05 21.81
CA VAL A 560 -1.82 31.64 23.21
C VAL A 560 -1.21 30.26 23.27
N LEU A 561 -0.25 30.03 24.15
CA LEU A 561 0.41 28.72 24.25
C LEU A 561 -0.56 27.56 24.51
N LEU A 562 -1.68 27.84 25.15
CA LEU A 562 -2.65 26.86 25.60
C LEU A 562 -4.06 27.40 25.36
N ASP A 563 -4.92 26.56 24.80
CA ASP A 563 -6.34 26.85 24.64
C ASP A 563 -6.96 27.15 26.03
N PRO A 564 -7.55 28.35 26.25
CA PRO A 564 -8.07 28.76 27.56
C PRO A 564 -9.35 28.03 27.96
N VAL A 565 -9.98 27.29 27.06
CA VAL A 565 -11.18 26.49 27.30
C VAL A 565 -10.82 25.01 27.41
N ASN A 566 -9.91 24.54 26.56
CA ASN A 566 -9.60 23.12 26.40
C ASN A 566 -8.14 22.80 26.78
N TYR A 567 -7.88 22.61 28.07
CA TYR A 567 -6.52 22.43 28.59
C TYR A 567 -6.40 21.29 29.62
N VAL A 568 -7.40 20.42 29.69
CA VAL A 568 -7.41 19.34 30.68
C VAL A 568 -6.23 18.39 30.46
N GLY A 569 -5.52 18.05 31.54
CA GLY A 569 -4.39 17.11 31.51
C GLY A 569 -3.09 17.66 30.91
N VAL A 570 -3.05 18.91 30.44
CA VAL A 570 -1.85 19.50 29.82
C VAL A 570 -0.84 19.92 30.88
N ARG A 571 0.42 19.51 30.70
CA ARG A 571 1.56 19.89 31.54
C ARG A 571 2.69 20.40 30.67
N ILE A 572 3.05 21.66 30.83
CA ILE A 572 4.15 22.32 30.17
C ILE A 572 5.26 22.51 31.20
N GLN A 573 6.44 22.01 30.90
CA GLN A 573 7.65 22.19 31.68
C GLN A 573 8.65 22.99 30.86
N ASP A 574 8.80 24.28 31.17
CA ASP A 574 9.67 25.20 30.44
C ASP A 574 10.32 26.26 31.34
N ARG A 575 11.19 27.09 30.76
CA ARG A 575 11.84 28.21 31.48
C ARG A 575 11.25 29.57 31.13
N ALA A 576 10.14 29.62 30.41
CA ALA A 576 9.55 30.87 29.98
C ALA A 576 8.97 31.64 31.18
N GLY A 577 9.15 32.96 31.20
CA GLY A 577 8.51 33.83 32.18
C GLY A 577 6.98 33.80 32.04
N LEU A 578 6.26 34.08 33.13
CA LEU A 578 4.81 34.16 33.14
C LEU A 578 4.35 35.59 33.41
N THR A 579 3.35 36.05 32.66
CA THR A 579 2.64 37.27 32.99
C THR A 579 1.73 37.01 34.17
N THR A 580 1.83 37.86 35.19
CA THR A 580 0.93 37.82 36.35
C THR A 580 -0.49 38.25 35.94
N PRO A 581 -1.53 37.43 36.19
CA PRO A 581 -2.91 37.83 35.93
C PRO A 581 -3.35 38.95 36.87
N THR A 582 -4.32 39.75 36.43
CA THR A 582 -4.96 40.75 37.29
C THR A 582 -5.55 40.07 38.53
N LEU A 583 -5.36 40.70 39.70
CA LEU A 583 -5.95 40.24 40.95
C LEU A 583 -7.49 40.20 40.81
N PRO A 584 -8.15 39.04 41.02
CA PRO A 584 -9.60 38.96 40.99
C PRO A 584 -10.23 39.64 42.21
N ALA A 585 -11.54 39.93 42.16
CA ALA A 585 -12.26 40.43 43.33
C ALA A 585 -12.16 39.43 44.50
N SER A 586 -12.25 39.95 45.73
CA SER A 586 -12.16 39.16 46.96
C SER A 586 -13.08 37.92 46.93
N GLY A 587 -12.50 36.74 47.12
CA GLY A 587 -13.19 35.45 47.12
C GLY A 587 -13.52 34.87 45.73
N VAL A 588 -13.24 35.59 44.63
CA VAL A 588 -13.43 35.06 43.28
C VAL A 588 -12.26 34.17 42.88
N SER A 589 -12.60 32.97 42.37
CA SER A 589 -11.61 32.01 41.88
C SER A 589 -10.96 32.46 40.59
N LEU A 590 -9.65 32.25 40.52
CA LEU A 590 -8.79 32.34 39.35
C LEU A 590 -8.24 30.93 39.07
N PHE A 591 -8.23 30.52 37.81
CA PHE A 591 -7.72 29.20 37.42
C PHE A 591 -6.30 29.30 36.89
N ASN A 592 -5.43 28.35 37.26
CA ASN A 592 -4.14 28.20 36.62
C ASN A 592 -4.29 27.57 35.22
N ASN A 593 -4.68 28.40 34.26
CA ASN A 593 -4.84 28.03 32.84
C ASN A 593 -3.54 28.15 32.03
N LYS A 594 -2.36 28.14 32.68
CA LYS A 594 -1.06 28.31 32.01
C LYS A 594 -0.43 27.00 31.55
N GLY A 595 -1.01 25.85 31.94
CA GLY A 595 -0.45 24.52 31.72
C GLY A 595 0.83 24.25 32.51
N ARG A 596 1.31 25.21 33.33
CA ARG A 596 2.58 25.15 34.04
C ARG A 596 2.37 25.02 35.54
N ARG A 597 3.40 24.56 36.25
CA ARG A 597 3.45 24.70 37.70
C ARG A 597 3.79 26.15 38.04
N VAL A 598 2.91 26.81 38.78
CA VAL A 598 3.07 28.23 39.11
C VAL A 598 3.25 28.40 40.61
N GLU A 599 4.24 29.21 40.97
CA GLU A 599 4.35 29.80 42.29
C GLU A 599 3.63 31.15 42.30
N VAL A 600 2.57 31.25 43.11
CA VAL A 600 1.84 32.49 43.35
C VAL A 600 2.31 33.07 44.67
N THR A 601 2.95 34.23 44.61
CA THR A 601 3.34 34.99 45.79
C THR A 601 2.46 36.22 45.92
N PHE A 602 1.86 36.44 47.10
CA PHE A 602 1.06 37.63 47.37
C PHE A 602 1.43 38.27 48.73
N TRP A 603 1.39 39.60 48.77
CA TRP A 603 1.80 40.40 49.94
C TRP A 603 1.08 41.75 49.99
N GLY A 604 1.10 42.40 51.14
CA GLY A 604 0.36 43.65 51.38
C GLY A 604 -1.16 43.44 51.48
N GLY A 605 -1.91 44.54 51.57
CA GLY A 605 -3.36 44.50 51.78
C GLY A 605 -3.76 43.91 53.14
N THR A 606 -5.03 43.49 53.24
CA THR A 606 -5.60 42.85 54.43
C THR A 606 -6.26 41.54 53.99
N VAL A 607 -5.49 40.45 54.00
CA VAL A 607 -5.92 39.12 53.57
C VAL A 607 -6.41 38.33 54.78
N SER A 608 -7.60 37.73 54.71
CA SER A 608 -8.16 36.91 55.78
C SER A 608 -7.98 35.42 55.51
N ALA A 609 -8.02 35.00 54.25
CA ALA A 609 -7.85 33.62 53.84
C ALA A 609 -7.42 33.54 52.37
N TYR A 610 -6.92 32.37 51.97
CA TYR A 610 -6.87 31.97 50.56
C TYR A 610 -7.43 30.55 50.43
N SER A 611 -7.81 30.16 49.22
CA SER A 611 -8.21 28.78 48.94
C SER A 611 -7.53 28.22 47.70
N VAL A 612 -7.27 26.92 47.74
CA VAL A 612 -6.79 26.14 46.59
C VAL A 612 -7.75 24.96 46.42
N ASN A 613 -8.38 24.85 45.25
CA ASN A 613 -9.38 23.82 44.95
C ASN A 613 -10.48 23.72 46.03
N GLY A 614 -10.91 24.86 46.57
CA GLY A 614 -11.94 24.96 47.61
C GLY A 614 -11.46 24.70 49.05
N PHE A 615 -10.22 24.26 49.25
CA PHE A 615 -9.63 24.13 50.59
C PHE A 615 -9.17 25.49 51.10
N ASN A 616 -9.77 25.95 52.20
CA ASN A 616 -9.47 27.25 52.80
C ASN A 616 -8.27 27.17 53.76
N TYR A 617 -7.41 28.16 53.67
CA TYR A 617 -6.23 28.35 54.52
C TYR A 617 -6.30 29.73 55.16
N THR A 618 -6.19 29.77 56.49
CA THR A 618 -6.15 31.03 57.24
C THR A 618 -4.79 31.69 57.10
N VAL A 619 -4.80 33.02 56.97
CA VAL A 619 -3.59 33.82 56.77
C VAL A 619 -3.20 34.55 58.05
N ILE A 620 -1.90 34.56 58.36
CA ILE A 620 -1.32 35.47 59.34
C ILE A 620 -0.82 36.70 58.56
N ASN A 621 -1.47 37.85 58.74
CA ASN A 621 -1.09 39.09 58.08
C ASN A 621 0.32 39.54 58.50
N GLY A 622 1.13 39.98 57.53
CA GLY A 622 2.46 40.57 57.77
C GLY A 622 3.61 39.95 56.97
N ASN A 623 3.47 38.71 56.48
CA ASN A 623 4.47 38.04 55.65
C ASN A 623 3.96 37.78 54.23
N PRO A 624 4.82 37.80 53.20
CA PRO A 624 4.48 37.26 51.90
C PRO A 624 4.04 35.81 52.01
N ILE A 625 2.97 35.45 51.31
CA ILE A 625 2.48 34.08 51.23
C ILE A 625 2.78 33.56 49.85
N THR A 626 3.34 32.35 49.81
CA THR A 626 3.69 31.65 48.59
C THR A 626 2.88 30.36 48.50
N VAL A 627 2.19 30.17 47.38
CA VAL A 627 1.36 29.00 47.09
C VAL A 627 1.81 28.41 45.77
N VAL A 628 1.93 27.09 45.72
CA VAL A 628 2.23 26.39 44.47
C VAL A 628 0.92 25.86 43.88
N LEU A 629 0.61 26.28 42.66
CA LEU A 629 -0.53 25.82 41.88
C LEU A 629 -0.04 24.83 40.81
N LEU A 630 -0.67 23.66 40.75
CA LEU A 630 -0.57 22.75 39.62
C LEU A 630 -1.40 23.27 38.44
N PRO A 631 -1.14 22.80 37.20
CA PRO A 631 -2.02 23.08 36.07
C PRO A 631 -3.48 22.76 36.41
N SER A 632 -4.39 23.67 36.06
CA SER A 632 -5.83 23.61 36.33
C SER A 632 -6.29 23.79 37.78
N ASP A 633 -5.39 24.03 38.74
CA ASP A 633 -5.81 24.38 40.11
C ASP A 633 -6.61 25.70 40.12
N ALA A 634 -7.69 25.72 40.91
CA ALA A 634 -8.44 26.92 41.23
C ALA A 634 -7.85 27.60 42.47
N PHE A 635 -7.68 28.92 42.43
CA PHE A 635 -7.08 29.73 43.49
C PHE A 635 -7.94 30.96 43.77
N ALA A 636 -8.26 31.23 45.04
CA ALA A 636 -8.98 32.46 45.43
C ALA A 636 -8.29 33.11 46.64
N ILE A 637 -8.32 34.44 46.69
CA ILE A 637 -7.85 35.21 47.86
C ILE A 637 -9.03 35.98 48.44
N THR A 638 -9.27 35.83 49.74
CA THR A 638 -10.26 36.64 50.48
C THR A 638 -9.55 37.77 51.21
N TYR A 639 -9.92 39.00 50.89
CA TYR A 639 -9.31 40.21 51.44
C TYR A 639 -10.33 41.35 51.62
N SER A 640 -10.01 42.29 52.51
CA SER A 640 -10.74 43.57 52.67
C SER A 640 -9.96 44.77 52.13
N ALA A 641 -8.65 44.64 51.94
CA ALA A 641 -7.80 45.54 51.17
C ALA A 641 -6.94 44.72 50.20
N ALA A 642 -6.88 45.13 48.93
CA ALA A 642 -6.28 44.34 47.86
C ALA A 642 -4.77 44.09 48.10
N PRO A 643 -4.32 42.82 48.11
CA PRO A 643 -2.88 42.51 48.10
C PRO A 643 -2.26 42.77 46.73
N THR A 644 -0.93 42.82 46.68
CA THR A 644 -0.17 42.62 45.44
C THR A 644 0.00 41.12 45.21
N MET A 645 -0.07 40.68 43.96
CA MET A 645 0.11 39.28 43.56
C MET A 645 1.17 39.20 42.47
N HIS A 646 1.94 38.13 42.46
CA HIS A 646 2.95 37.82 41.43
C HIS A 646 2.94 36.33 41.12
N TRP A 647 2.93 35.98 39.85
CA TRP A 647 2.99 34.59 39.37
C TRP A 647 4.37 34.33 38.78
N ARG A 648 5.02 33.26 39.24
CA ARG A 648 6.32 32.81 38.75
C ARG A 648 6.23 31.37 38.26
N ASN A 649 6.80 31.10 37.09
CA ASN A 649 6.98 29.74 36.62
C ASN A 649 8.05 29.01 37.46
N ILE A 650 7.74 27.81 37.94
CA ILE A 650 8.67 26.98 38.73
C ILE A 650 8.82 25.55 38.18
N GLY A 651 8.35 25.30 36.97
CA GLY A 651 8.43 23.98 36.34
C GLY A 651 8.48 24.08 34.84
#